data_AF-A0A8J2RHV7-F1
#
_entry.id   AF-A0A8J2RHV7-F1
#
_cell.length_a   1.000
_cell.length_b   1.000
_cell.length_c   1.000
_cell.angle_alpha   90.00
_cell.angle_beta   90.00
_cell.angle_gamma   90.00
#
_symmetry.space_group_name_H-M   'P 1'
#
loop_
_entity.id
_entity.type
_entity.pdbx_description
1 polymer ?
#
loop_
_entity_poly.entity_id
_entity_poly.type
_entity_poly.pdbx_seq_one_letter_code
_entity_poly.pdbx_strand_id
1 'polypeptide(L)'
;MVLKIIQFAPRSSFFLNIPLFPQPLLDVVLYVILLCIQTLVRGKGRIRQQEIQFSKIDRIDSEITTPHFLLWTRRNSKKFQELFINDTATLRSSNYVRKNPTRIYSHGFTENGQNRLSLRLRDRFLDKEDCNFISVDWGLLALGPNYIRAVSNVEYVGSFTGNFVKFLTSKGADLSRIHLIGFSLGAHVVGKAGQTMNGKIPRITGLDPAYPLFEDVNADEILDITDAKFVDVIHTNAGKLEQGRKGFPFSIGHADFWPNGGSIQPGCANNVKHNREITSVFIKNVIEGICSHRRAIEYFMESITGAEFISTKCRTYRDFKLGFCSNNFKTPMGLSVSTLATGDFFLDTNAEKHLAQVTTTALVFIFKLMASMKLLILFSVICVMTQSAIPGFVKHRAELMGNEERESRWQEPILSFIKGFFRSDHGRSMSDFEGTASSVNCNFNLWTRKNPFISEMLFVDDEPTLKRSSFNLSNPTKIFIHGWNMNGHSHGTVLSLRNEFLIKEDCNFIAVDWEESANTGYFSSAGKVQPIGFLTGDFLNFLLTQGLNVSQLHIIGFSLGAHVAGKAGDRAGELVPRITGLDPAYPGFSMDNTDARLDVTDAEFVDIIHTNSALLFSGGLSFPTPIGHADFWPNGGSDQPGCLESIICSHYRAVIYFTESINAIKPFTSTKCATHADWTAGLCGPKENTEMGFSVSTSARGNYFLATNSEAPFALGGEIKCVLNGLLPAINPAIADSMAASQVHFMLWTRRNPLLFQELFINDERGLSASNFVRTNPTKIYVHGFTENGQNDLSFRIRGGYLEKENCNFITVDWALLAMGPDYLRAARNTRPVGLLTGNFVNFLISQGVDLSKLHLIGFSMGAHVVGRAGHITNGVLPRITGLDPAYPYFDFTNPDEVLEKTDARFVDIIHSNAGKLEDGKIGVPLSIGHADFWPNGGSSQPGCVEIVTPGGILNIINLFIGGVCSHRRSVEYFIESLNVPFVSTQCNSYNVFKLGLCANNFKTFMGQPVSTSSAGNFFLDTSAENRTKIVID
;
A
#
# COMPACT_ATOMS: atom_id res chain seq x y z
N MET A 1 45.79 -29.76 -6.53
CA MET A 1 47.26 -29.71 -6.70
C MET A 1 47.76 -28.50 -7.51
N VAL A 2 46.91 -27.58 -7.98
CA VAL A 2 47.35 -26.34 -8.69
C VAL A 2 47.34 -25.09 -7.80
N LEU A 3 46.53 -25.04 -6.74
CA LEU A 3 46.51 -23.97 -5.73
C LEU A 3 47.68 -24.07 -4.72
N LYS A 4 48.93 -24.04 -5.19
CA LYS A 4 50.12 -23.89 -4.32
C LYS A 4 51.30 -23.11 -4.93
N ILE A 5 51.10 -22.54 -6.12
CA ILE A 5 51.96 -21.57 -6.80
C ILE A 5 50.92 -20.66 -7.51
N ILE A 6 50.81 -19.36 -7.31
CA ILE A 6 51.83 -18.32 -7.10
C ILE A 6 51.33 -17.33 -6.04
N GLN A 7 52.16 -17.07 -5.02
CA GLN A 7 52.06 -15.89 -4.18
C GLN A 7 53.48 -15.34 -4.03
N PHE A 8 53.92 -14.43 -4.92
CA PHE A 8 55.07 -13.53 -4.73
C PHE A 8 55.04 -12.43 -5.82
N ALA A 9 55.42 -11.20 -5.45
CA ALA A 9 55.45 -9.99 -6.28
C ALA A 9 56.82 -9.87 -7.04
N PRO A 10 57.19 -8.78 -7.78
CA PRO A 10 56.52 -7.47 -7.95
C PRO A 10 56.58 -6.81 -9.37
N ARG A 11 55.96 -5.62 -9.46
CA ARG A 11 56.20 -4.46 -10.36
C ARG A 11 57.22 -4.60 -11.53
N SER A 12 56.81 -4.29 -12.77
CA SER A 12 57.13 -3.01 -13.45
C SER A 12 56.77 -2.95 -14.96
N SER A 13 56.25 -1.79 -15.38
CA SER A 13 56.33 -1.05 -16.66
C SER A 13 56.64 -1.67 -18.05
N PHE A 14 55.94 -1.09 -19.06
CA PHE A 14 56.25 -0.94 -20.49
C PHE A 14 55.81 -1.97 -21.57
N PHE A 15 55.38 -1.39 -22.70
CA PHE A 15 54.93 -1.92 -24.00
C PHE A 15 55.89 -2.98 -24.61
N LEU A 16 55.44 -4.00 -25.39
CA LEU A 16 55.10 -3.88 -26.82
C LEU A 16 54.47 -5.18 -27.42
N ASN A 17 53.59 -5.01 -28.42
CA ASN A 17 53.27 -5.86 -29.60
C ASN A 17 53.17 -7.42 -29.54
N ILE A 18 51.93 -7.92 -29.65
CA ILE A 18 51.36 -8.68 -30.82
C ILE A 18 52.15 -9.93 -31.31
N PRO A 19 51.54 -11.15 -31.34
CA PRO A 19 50.52 -11.42 -32.36
C PRO A 19 49.26 -12.21 -31.97
N LEU A 20 48.27 -12.10 -32.87
CA LEU A 20 46.93 -12.68 -32.82
C LEU A 20 46.92 -14.20 -32.60
N PHE A 21 46.04 -14.65 -31.70
CA PHE A 21 45.45 -16.00 -31.77
C PHE A 21 44.12 -15.96 -32.52
N PRO A 22 43.75 -17.01 -33.28
CA PRO A 22 42.53 -17.02 -34.07
C PRO A 22 41.28 -17.17 -33.19
N GLN A 23 40.21 -16.45 -33.53
CA GLN A 23 38.98 -16.36 -32.74
C GLN A 23 38.32 -17.70 -32.29
N PRO A 24 38.36 -18.82 -33.05
CA PRO A 24 37.72 -20.06 -32.60
C PRO A 24 38.24 -20.59 -31.26
N LEU A 25 39.48 -20.26 -30.87
CA LEU A 25 40.01 -20.67 -29.57
C LEU A 25 39.48 -19.81 -28.42
N LEU A 26 39.19 -18.53 -28.66
CA LEU A 26 38.64 -17.64 -27.66
C LEU A 26 37.18 -18.02 -27.35
N ASP A 27 36.40 -18.37 -28.37
CA ASP A 27 35.03 -18.86 -28.19
C ASP A 27 34.99 -20.22 -27.49
N VAL A 28 35.91 -21.14 -27.80
CA VAL A 28 36.00 -22.42 -27.06
C VAL A 28 36.45 -22.20 -25.61
N VAL A 29 37.39 -21.30 -25.33
CA VAL A 29 37.79 -20.96 -23.95
C VAL A 29 36.66 -20.24 -23.22
N LEU A 30 35.94 -19.32 -23.85
CA LEU A 30 34.80 -18.64 -23.25
C LEU A 30 33.61 -19.58 -23.04
N TYR A 31 33.37 -20.53 -23.95
CA TYR A 31 32.34 -21.56 -23.81
C TYR A 31 32.71 -22.61 -22.76
N VAL A 32 33.99 -22.97 -22.62
CA VAL A 32 34.49 -23.82 -21.52
C VAL A 32 34.49 -23.07 -20.19
N ILE A 33 34.76 -21.77 -20.15
CA ILE A 33 34.61 -20.95 -18.94
C ILE A 33 33.13 -20.80 -18.57
N LEU A 34 32.23 -20.59 -19.54
CA LEU A 34 30.78 -20.56 -19.33
C LEU A 34 30.23 -21.93 -18.91
N LEU A 35 30.75 -23.03 -19.44
CA LEU A 35 30.45 -24.39 -18.98
C LEU A 35 31.02 -24.64 -17.59
N CYS A 36 32.23 -24.20 -17.28
CA CYS A 36 32.83 -24.29 -15.94
C CYS A 36 32.06 -23.44 -14.92
N ILE A 37 31.57 -22.27 -15.30
CA ILE A 37 30.68 -21.44 -14.47
C ILE A 37 29.32 -22.13 -14.33
N GLN A 38 28.74 -22.66 -15.42
CA GLN A 38 27.50 -23.45 -15.34
C GLN A 38 27.67 -24.73 -14.50
N THR A 39 28.84 -25.38 -14.47
CA THR A 39 29.11 -26.54 -13.60
C THR A 39 29.60 -26.16 -12.21
N LEU A 40 30.09 -24.95 -11.97
CA LEU A 40 30.30 -24.43 -10.61
C LEU A 40 28.98 -23.97 -9.98
N VAL A 41 28.04 -23.48 -10.79
CA VAL A 41 26.65 -23.15 -10.40
C VAL A 41 25.78 -24.42 -10.31
N ARG A 42 26.02 -25.46 -11.13
CA ARG A 42 25.32 -26.77 -11.05
C ARG A 42 26.06 -27.84 -10.24
N GLY A 43 27.25 -27.54 -9.70
CA GLY A 43 28.16 -28.50 -9.05
C GLY A 43 28.25 -28.40 -7.52
N LYS A 44 27.60 -27.42 -6.90
CA LYS A 44 27.02 -27.58 -5.55
C LYS A 44 25.57 -28.04 -5.77
N GLY A 45 25.31 -29.31 -6.00
CA GLY A 45 25.84 -30.43 -5.22
C GLY A 45 24.93 -30.59 -4.00
N ARG A 46 23.87 -31.38 -4.19
CA ARG A 46 22.87 -31.85 -3.21
C ARG A 46 23.22 -31.51 -1.76
N ILE A 47 22.77 -30.36 -1.29
CA ILE A 47 22.32 -30.26 0.10
C ILE A 47 21.06 -31.14 0.13
N ARG A 48 21.20 -32.37 0.64
CA ARG A 48 20.04 -33.08 1.19
C ARG A 48 19.33 -32.07 2.08
N GLN A 49 18.00 -32.04 2.06
CA GLN A 49 17.26 -31.50 3.19
C GLN A 49 17.77 -32.22 4.45
N GLN A 50 18.73 -31.62 5.15
CA GLN A 50 19.03 -31.96 6.53
C GLN A 50 17.92 -31.30 7.33
N GLU A 51 16.77 -31.97 7.33
CA GLU A 51 15.81 -32.01 8.42
C GLU A 51 15.63 -30.69 9.18
N ILE A 52 15.47 -29.58 8.45
CA ILE A 52 14.51 -28.57 8.84
C ILE A 52 13.15 -29.24 8.63
N GLN A 53 12.81 -30.11 9.58
CA GLN A 53 11.41 -30.43 9.77
C GLN A 53 10.71 -29.10 10.01
N PHE A 54 9.77 -28.77 9.14
CA PHE A 54 8.63 -27.92 9.48
C PHE A 54 7.74 -28.67 10.47
N SER A 55 8.33 -29.04 11.62
CA SER A 55 7.66 -29.70 12.71
C SER A 55 6.82 -28.66 13.44
N LYS A 56 5.54 -28.58 13.08
CA LYS A 56 4.51 -27.82 13.79
C LYS A 56 4.94 -26.39 14.17
N ILE A 57 4.71 -25.42 13.29
CA ILE A 57 4.40 -24.08 13.80
C ILE A 57 3.10 -24.22 14.60
N ASP A 58 3.12 -23.78 15.86
CA ASP A 58 2.04 -24.05 16.81
C ASP A 58 0.70 -23.52 16.32
N ARG A 59 -0.33 -24.35 16.47
CA ARG A 59 -1.70 -24.00 16.09
C ARG A 59 -2.22 -22.98 17.10
N ILE A 60 -2.43 -21.75 16.63
CA ILE A 60 -3.10 -20.69 17.39
C ILE A 60 -4.54 -21.14 17.72
N ASP A 61 -5.03 -20.69 18.88
CA ASP A 61 -6.29 -21.12 19.47
C ASP A 61 -7.49 -20.98 18.52
N SER A 62 -8.33 -22.01 18.47
CA SER A 62 -9.10 -22.36 17.27
C SER A 62 -10.47 -21.69 17.11
N GLU A 63 -10.76 -20.63 17.86
CA GLU A 63 -12.06 -19.92 17.78
C GLU A 63 -11.97 -18.48 17.23
N ILE A 64 -10.80 -17.83 17.31
CA ILE A 64 -10.60 -16.43 16.83
C ILE A 64 -9.88 -16.38 15.47
N THR A 65 -9.35 -17.51 15.00
CA THR A 65 -8.50 -17.60 13.80
C THR A 65 -9.01 -18.58 12.74
N THR A 66 -10.27 -19.00 12.79
CA THR A 66 -10.86 -19.92 11.79
C THR A 66 -11.47 -19.18 10.59
N PRO A 67 -11.37 -19.73 9.36
CA PRO A 67 -12.15 -19.24 8.22
C PRO A 67 -13.65 -19.37 8.46
N HIS A 68 -14.42 -18.33 8.13
CA HIS A 68 -15.87 -18.32 8.28
C HIS A 68 -16.55 -18.73 6.95
N PHE A 69 -17.60 -19.54 7.00
CA PHE A 69 -18.35 -19.95 5.79
C PHE A 69 -19.68 -19.20 5.69
N LEU A 70 -19.69 -18.15 4.88
CA LEU A 70 -20.82 -17.24 4.75
C LEU A 70 -21.78 -17.76 3.66
N LEU A 71 -22.97 -18.24 4.03
CA LEU A 71 -23.98 -18.75 3.09
C LEU A 71 -24.95 -17.67 2.62
N TRP A 72 -25.10 -17.56 1.30
CA TRP A 72 -26.22 -16.90 0.64
C TRP A 72 -26.98 -17.86 -0.27
N THR A 73 -28.29 -17.66 -0.31
CA THR A 73 -29.23 -18.28 -1.24
C THR A 73 -30.18 -17.20 -1.75
N ARG A 74 -31.05 -17.52 -2.72
CA ARG A 74 -32.13 -16.61 -3.17
C ARG A 74 -33.04 -16.15 -2.02
N ARG A 75 -33.14 -16.92 -0.93
CA ARG A 75 -33.96 -16.62 0.26
C ARG A 75 -33.30 -15.63 1.23
N ASN A 76 -31.97 -15.45 1.14
CA ASN A 76 -31.20 -14.59 2.04
C ASN A 76 -30.11 -13.79 1.29
N SER A 77 -30.39 -13.35 0.07
CA SER A 77 -29.43 -12.61 -0.77
C SER A 77 -28.89 -11.32 -0.16
N LYS A 78 -29.61 -10.73 0.83
CA LYS A 78 -29.20 -9.49 1.51
C LYS A 78 -28.40 -9.68 2.81
N LYS A 79 -28.47 -10.85 3.46
CA LYS A 79 -27.76 -11.14 4.72
C LYS A 79 -27.35 -12.61 4.77
N PHE A 80 -26.06 -12.88 4.96
CA PHE A 80 -25.57 -14.25 5.05
C PHE A 80 -26.11 -14.97 6.28
N GLN A 81 -26.07 -16.30 6.23
CA GLN A 81 -26.13 -17.17 7.40
C GLN A 81 -24.77 -17.85 7.52
N GLU A 82 -24.19 -17.87 8.70
CA GLU A 82 -22.90 -18.52 8.88
C GLU A 82 -23.07 -20.04 9.03
N LEU A 83 -22.13 -20.81 8.50
CA LEU A 83 -22.10 -22.27 8.60
C LEU A 83 -20.80 -22.71 9.28
N PHE A 84 -20.91 -23.64 10.23
CA PHE A 84 -19.78 -24.18 10.97
C PHE A 84 -19.53 -25.65 10.60
N ILE A 85 -18.25 -26.07 10.64
CA ILE A 85 -17.88 -27.47 10.45
C ILE A 85 -18.48 -28.31 11.59
N ASN A 86 -18.99 -29.50 11.27
CA ASN A 86 -19.65 -30.45 12.19
C ASN A 86 -21.00 -29.98 12.80
N ASP A 87 -21.34 -28.70 12.76
CA ASP A 87 -22.63 -28.19 13.25
C ASP A 87 -23.80 -28.53 12.32
N THR A 88 -24.41 -29.68 12.60
CA THR A 88 -25.58 -30.17 11.89
C THR A 88 -26.86 -29.40 12.25
N ALA A 89 -26.90 -28.67 13.37
CA ALA A 89 -28.05 -27.87 13.77
C ALA A 89 -28.11 -26.58 12.95
N THR A 90 -27.02 -25.79 12.92
CA THR A 90 -26.94 -24.57 12.11
C THR A 90 -27.10 -24.87 10.62
N LEU A 91 -26.52 -25.96 10.11
CA LEU A 91 -26.77 -26.37 8.72
C LEU A 91 -28.25 -26.68 8.43
N ARG A 92 -29.01 -27.21 9.40
CA ARG A 92 -30.46 -27.52 9.25
C ARG A 92 -31.35 -26.28 9.42
N SER A 93 -30.98 -25.30 10.24
CA SER A 93 -31.73 -24.06 10.44
C SER A 93 -31.40 -22.99 9.38
N SER A 94 -30.26 -23.12 8.70
CA SER A 94 -29.90 -22.29 7.55
C SER A 94 -30.80 -22.55 6.33
N ASN A 95 -30.73 -21.66 5.34
CA ASN A 95 -31.36 -21.83 4.04
C ASN A 95 -30.65 -22.85 3.12
N TYR A 96 -29.63 -23.57 3.59
CA TYR A 96 -28.83 -24.48 2.75
C TYR A 96 -29.67 -25.63 2.16
N VAL A 97 -29.79 -25.68 0.83
CA VAL A 97 -30.54 -26.71 0.13
C VAL A 97 -29.58 -27.77 -0.42
N ARG A 98 -29.52 -28.93 0.23
CA ARG A 98 -28.57 -30.02 -0.08
C ARG A 98 -28.59 -30.55 -1.53
N LYS A 99 -29.73 -30.40 -2.21
CA LYS A 99 -29.92 -30.82 -3.62
C LYS A 99 -29.53 -29.74 -4.64
N ASN A 100 -29.38 -28.49 -4.21
CA ASN A 100 -29.03 -27.39 -5.08
C ASN A 100 -27.52 -27.39 -5.38
N PRO A 101 -27.07 -26.83 -6.51
CA PRO A 101 -25.67 -26.60 -6.77
C PRO A 101 -25.04 -25.81 -5.62
N THR A 102 -23.80 -26.13 -5.27
CA THR A 102 -23.04 -25.38 -4.25
C THR A 102 -21.81 -24.76 -4.91
N ARG A 103 -21.70 -23.43 -4.80
CA ARG A 103 -20.59 -22.62 -5.33
C ARG A 103 -19.82 -22.11 -4.13
N ILE A 104 -18.57 -22.51 -3.97
CA ILE A 104 -17.73 -22.06 -2.86
C ILE A 104 -16.65 -21.15 -3.42
N TYR A 105 -16.62 -19.90 -2.97
CA TYR A 105 -15.68 -18.88 -3.44
C TYR A 105 -14.66 -18.52 -2.36
N SER A 106 -13.38 -18.50 -2.71
CA SER A 106 -12.30 -17.97 -1.85
C SER A 106 -11.68 -16.71 -2.46
N HIS A 107 -11.61 -15.65 -1.65
CA HIS A 107 -11.01 -14.37 -2.01
C HIS A 107 -9.47 -14.38 -1.91
N GLY A 108 -8.84 -13.31 -2.38
CA GLY A 108 -7.38 -13.15 -2.40
C GLY A 108 -6.78 -12.44 -1.18
N PHE A 109 -5.50 -12.05 -1.34
CA PHE A 109 -4.76 -11.20 -0.40
C PHE A 109 -5.44 -9.82 -0.24
N THR A 110 -5.45 -9.25 0.97
CA THR A 110 -6.09 -7.95 1.30
C THR A 110 -7.60 -7.88 1.03
N GLU A 111 -8.26 -9.02 0.81
CA GLU A 111 -9.71 -9.14 0.61
C GLU A 111 -10.39 -9.82 1.81
N ASN A 112 -11.72 -9.82 1.82
CA ASN A 112 -12.55 -10.58 2.76
C ASN A 112 -13.75 -11.20 2.03
N GLY A 113 -14.44 -12.13 2.70
CA GLY A 113 -15.56 -12.89 2.16
C GLY A 113 -16.78 -12.05 1.76
N GLN A 114 -16.85 -10.79 2.19
CA GLN A 114 -17.94 -9.86 1.88
C GLN A 114 -17.50 -8.69 0.98
N ASN A 115 -16.31 -8.77 0.36
CA ASN A 115 -15.82 -7.70 -0.51
C ASN A 115 -16.71 -7.51 -1.76
N ARG A 116 -16.57 -6.35 -2.43
CA ARG A 116 -17.39 -6.00 -3.61
C ARG A 116 -17.33 -7.03 -4.75
N LEU A 117 -16.23 -7.77 -4.90
CA LEU A 117 -16.08 -8.80 -5.94
C LEU A 117 -16.82 -10.09 -5.56
N SER A 118 -16.67 -10.56 -4.31
CA SER A 118 -17.42 -11.66 -3.70
C SER A 118 -18.93 -11.43 -3.81
N LEU A 119 -19.42 -10.25 -3.39
CA LEU A 119 -20.85 -9.92 -3.45
C LEU A 119 -21.38 -9.83 -4.89
N ARG A 120 -20.60 -9.27 -5.84
CA ARG A 120 -20.98 -9.27 -7.26
C ARG A 120 -21.02 -10.68 -7.85
N LEU A 121 -20.07 -11.54 -7.49
CA LEU A 121 -20.01 -12.93 -7.96
C LEU A 121 -21.19 -13.76 -7.41
N ARG A 122 -21.49 -13.60 -6.11
CA ARG A 122 -22.71 -14.12 -5.46
C ARG A 122 -23.94 -13.74 -6.27
N ASP A 123 -24.12 -12.44 -6.52
CA ASP A 123 -25.31 -11.93 -7.21
C ASP A 123 -25.44 -12.56 -8.60
N ARG A 124 -24.36 -12.67 -9.38
CA ARG A 124 -24.39 -13.36 -10.68
C ARG A 124 -24.83 -14.82 -10.59
N PHE A 125 -24.37 -15.57 -9.58
CA PHE A 125 -24.78 -16.96 -9.40
C PHE A 125 -26.24 -17.08 -8.96
N LEU A 126 -26.69 -16.26 -7.99
CA LEU A 126 -28.07 -16.25 -7.52
C LEU A 126 -29.06 -15.78 -8.60
N ASP A 127 -28.66 -14.85 -9.48
CA ASP A 127 -29.42 -14.45 -10.66
C ASP A 127 -29.56 -15.64 -11.63
N LYS A 128 -28.45 -16.34 -11.96
CA LYS A 128 -28.43 -17.43 -12.95
C LYS A 128 -29.18 -18.70 -12.50
N GLU A 129 -28.95 -19.17 -11.28
CA GLU A 129 -29.46 -20.46 -10.80
C GLU A 129 -29.87 -20.42 -9.32
N ASP A 130 -30.73 -21.35 -8.89
CA ASP A 130 -31.05 -21.54 -7.48
C ASP A 130 -29.96 -22.39 -6.83
N CYS A 131 -28.92 -21.73 -6.29
CA CYS A 131 -27.74 -22.37 -5.70
C CYS A 131 -27.49 -21.93 -4.26
N ASN A 132 -26.65 -22.71 -3.57
CA ASN A 132 -26.00 -22.30 -2.33
C ASN A 132 -24.68 -21.60 -2.73
N PHE A 133 -24.60 -20.29 -2.58
CA PHE A 133 -23.34 -19.56 -2.75
C PHE A 133 -22.69 -19.39 -1.36
N ILE A 134 -21.45 -19.83 -1.21
CA ILE A 134 -20.72 -19.78 0.06
C ILE A 134 -19.39 -19.05 -0.18
N SER A 135 -19.14 -17.95 0.53
CA SER A 135 -17.80 -17.35 0.57
C SER A 135 -17.04 -17.88 1.77
N VAL A 136 -15.79 -18.28 1.52
CA VAL A 136 -14.79 -18.54 2.56
C VAL A 136 -14.21 -17.19 2.95
N ASP A 137 -14.59 -16.68 4.11
CA ASP A 137 -14.01 -15.46 4.67
C ASP A 137 -12.81 -15.83 5.53
N TRP A 138 -11.62 -15.47 5.04
CA TRP A 138 -10.37 -15.60 5.76
C TRP A 138 -9.66 -14.24 5.83
N GLY A 139 -10.40 -13.13 5.80
CA GLY A 139 -9.85 -11.78 5.71
C GLY A 139 -8.81 -11.43 6.78
N LEU A 140 -8.98 -11.90 8.02
CA LEU A 140 -7.99 -11.73 9.11
C LEU A 140 -6.67 -12.49 8.84
N LEU A 141 -6.73 -13.62 8.13
CA LEU A 141 -5.60 -14.45 7.75
C LEU A 141 -4.97 -13.99 6.41
N ALA A 142 -5.75 -13.31 5.57
CA ALA A 142 -5.33 -12.70 4.29
C ALA A 142 -4.89 -11.23 4.42
N LEU A 143 -4.90 -10.68 5.64
CA LEU A 143 -4.72 -9.25 5.90
C LEU A 143 -3.32 -8.77 5.53
N GLY A 144 -3.25 -7.62 4.85
CA GLY A 144 -2.00 -6.94 4.56
C GLY A 144 -1.38 -6.26 5.79
N PRO A 145 -0.13 -5.75 5.70
CA PRO A 145 0.75 -5.79 4.54
C PRO A 145 1.55 -7.11 4.38
N ASN A 146 1.44 -8.06 5.32
CA ASN A 146 2.30 -9.24 5.36
C ASN A 146 1.83 -10.35 4.40
N TYR A 147 2.21 -10.22 3.12
CA TYR A 147 1.91 -11.21 2.08
C TYR A 147 2.50 -12.61 2.37
N ILE A 148 3.68 -12.70 2.99
CA ILE A 148 4.30 -13.98 3.39
C ILE A 148 3.39 -14.74 4.38
N ARG A 149 2.81 -14.03 5.36
CA ARG A 149 1.87 -14.62 6.33
C ARG A 149 0.56 -15.04 5.66
N ALA A 150 0.06 -14.27 4.71
CA ALA A 150 -1.11 -14.66 3.94
C ALA A 150 -0.85 -15.93 3.12
N VAL A 151 0.34 -16.06 2.52
CA VAL A 151 0.79 -17.30 1.84
C VAL A 151 0.89 -18.47 2.81
N SER A 152 1.54 -18.32 3.97
CA SER A 152 1.66 -19.41 4.96
C SER A 152 0.31 -19.88 5.51
N ASN A 153 -0.71 -19.02 5.51
CA ASN A 153 -2.06 -19.35 5.95
C ASN A 153 -2.86 -20.15 4.90
N VAL A 154 -2.48 -20.15 3.62
CA VAL A 154 -3.20 -20.83 2.53
C VAL A 154 -3.42 -22.31 2.84
N GLU A 155 -2.40 -23.00 3.35
CA GLU A 155 -2.49 -24.43 3.61
C GLU A 155 -3.57 -24.77 4.65
N TYR A 156 -3.58 -24.00 5.75
CA TYR A 156 -4.56 -24.12 6.83
C TYR A 156 -5.97 -23.80 6.33
N VAL A 157 -6.16 -22.65 5.66
CA VAL A 157 -7.47 -22.20 5.15
C VAL A 157 -8.04 -23.20 4.13
N GLY A 158 -7.20 -23.70 3.22
CA GLY A 158 -7.59 -24.71 2.24
C GLY A 158 -7.94 -26.05 2.86
N SER A 159 -7.14 -26.52 3.83
CA SER A 159 -7.44 -27.74 4.58
C SER A 159 -8.74 -27.64 5.39
N PHE A 160 -8.98 -26.49 6.01
CA PHE A 160 -10.23 -26.19 6.73
C PHE A 160 -11.44 -26.19 5.78
N THR A 161 -11.31 -25.53 4.62
CA THR A 161 -12.32 -25.51 3.54
C THR A 161 -12.61 -26.91 2.99
N GLY A 162 -11.58 -27.73 2.76
CA GLY A 162 -11.76 -29.12 2.32
C GLY A 162 -12.52 -29.96 3.36
N ASN A 163 -12.24 -29.78 4.65
CA ASN A 163 -12.97 -30.45 5.73
C ASN A 163 -14.42 -29.96 5.86
N PHE A 164 -14.71 -28.69 5.57
CA PHE A 164 -16.08 -28.20 5.44
C PHE A 164 -16.84 -28.87 4.27
N VAL A 165 -16.19 -29.12 3.13
CA VAL A 165 -16.81 -29.88 2.03
C VAL A 165 -17.06 -31.34 2.41
N LYS A 166 -16.15 -32.00 3.15
CA LYS A 166 -16.40 -33.33 3.75
C LYS A 166 -17.61 -33.30 4.67
N PHE A 167 -17.74 -32.27 5.49
CA PHE A 167 -18.90 -32.09 6.36
C PHE A 167 -20.20 -31.96 5.55
N LEU A 168 -20.28 -31.05 4.56
CA LEU A 168 -21.49 -30.89 3.73
C LEU A 168 -21.89 -32.20 3.03
N THR A 169 -20.93 -32.90 2.42
CA THR A 169 -21.18 -34.18 1.74
C THR A 169 -21.61 -35.28 2.71
N SER A 170 -21.04 -35.34 3.92
CA SER A 170 -21.49 -36.27 4.99
C SER A 170 -22.95 -36.04 5.43
N LYS A 171 -23.49 -34.84 5.21
CA LYS A 171 -24.89 -34.49 5.50
C LYS A 171 -25.80 -34.63 4.26
N GLY A 172 -25.27 -35.18 3.16
CA GLY A 172 -26.04 -35.49 1.95
C GLY A 172 -26.09 -34.34 0.93
N ALA A 173 -25.13 -33.42 0.96
CA ALA A 173 -24.87 -32.57 -0.21
C ALA A 173 -24.31 -33.41 -1.37
N ASP A 174 -24.82 -33.20 -2.57
CA ASP A 174 -24.34 -33.91 -3.76
C ASP A 174 -22.97 -33.37 -4.20
N LEU A 175 -21.91 -34.14 -3.96
CA LEU A 175 -20.55 -33.81 -4.34
C LEU A 175 -20.42 -33.49 -5.84
N SER A 176 -21.22 -34.11 -6.71
CA SER A 176 -21.17 -33.88 -8.16
C SER A 176 -21.60 -32.45 -8.56
N ARG A 177 -22.26 -31.72 -7.65
CA ARG A 177 -22.76 -30.36 -7.86
C ARG A 177 -21.97 -29.28 -7.12
N ILE A 178 -20.85 -29.64 -6.49
CA ILE A 178 -19.94 -28.71 -5.82
C ILE A 178 -18.90 -28.19 -6.80
N HIS A 179 -18.72 -26.86 -6.83
CA HIS A 179 -17.70 -26.17 -7.63
C HIS A 179 -16.96 -25.19 -6.72
N LEU A 180 -15.64 -25.35 -6.62
CA LEU A 180 -14.78 -24.41 -5.88
C LEU A 180 -14.18 -23.38 -6.85
N ILE A 181 -14.15 -22.12 -6.46
CA ILE A 181 -13.67 -21.00 -7.28
C ILE A 181 -12.74 -20.17 -6.40
N GLY A 182 -11.52 -19.90 -6.85
CA GLY A 182 -10.54 -19.16 -6.07
C GLY A 182 -9.90 -18.04 -6.88
N PHE A 183 -9.77 -16.86 -6.28
CA PHE A 183 -9.12 -15.70 -6.90
C PHE A 183 -7.80 -15.38 -6.22
N SER A 184 -6.73 -15.12 -6.98
CA SER A 184 -5.40 -14.80 -6.44
C SER A 184 -4.92 -15.90 -5.47
N LEU A 185 -4.48 -15.58 -4.24
CA LEU A 185 -4.19 -16.59 -3.19
C LEU A 185 -5.34 -17.57 -2.94
N GLY A 186 -6.59 -17.13 -3.12
CA GLY A 186 -7.78 -17.97 -3.00
C GLY A 186 -7.80 -19.15 -3.98
N ALA A 187 -7.08 -19.06 -5.11
CA ALA A 187 -6.91 -20.18 -6.05
C ALA A 187 -6.16 -21.36 -5.40
N HIS A 188 -5.10 -21.08 -4.65
CA HIS A 188 -4.32 -22.08 -3.92
C HIS A 188 -5.09 -22.61 -2.70
N VAL A 189 -5.91 -21.76 -2.05
CA VAL A 189 -6.85 -22.19 -0.99
C VAL A 189 -7.82 -23.26 -1.52
N VAL A 190 -8.43 -23.05 -2.70
CA VAL A 190 -9.35 -24.06 -3.26
C VAL A 190 -8.64 -25.29 -3.85
N GLY A 191 -7.39 -25.14 -4.33
CA GLY A 191 -6.51 -26.25 -4.70
C GLY A 191 -6.25 -27.18 -3.51
N LYS A 192 -5.74 -26.65 -2.40
CA LYS A 192 -5.52 -27.40 -1.16
C LYS A 192 -6.81 -27.99 -0.56
N ALA A 193 -7.96 -27.34 -0.75
CA ALA A 193 -9.26 -27.92 -0.42
C ALA A 193 -9.61 -29.15 -1.30
N GLY A 194 -9.24 -29.13 -2.58
CA GLY A 194 -9.31 -30.25 -3.50
C GLY A 194 -8.41 -31.43 -3.12
N GLN A 195 -7.15 -31.15 -2.77
CA GLN A 195 -6.20 -32.14 -2.23
C GLN A 195 -6.73 -32.78 -0.94
N THR A 196 -7.29 -31.96 -0.04
CA THR A 196 -7.94 -32.43 1.20
C THR A 196 -9.14 -33.35 0.93
N MET A 197 -9.79 -33.20 -0.23
CA MET A 197 -10.86 -34.08 -0.73
C MET A 197 -10.33 -35.28 -1.55
N ASN A 198 -9.02 -35.46 -1.62
CA ASN A 198 -8.29 -36.46 -2.41
C ASN A 198 -8.68 -36.44 -3.91
N GLY A 199 -8.71 -35.25 -4.54
CA GLY A 199 -8.99 -35.09 -5.97
C GLY A 199 -10.45 -35.35 -6.38
N LYS A 200 -11.37 -35.53 -5.42
CA LYS A 200 -12.77 -35.93 -5.69
C LYS A 200 -13.71 -34.78 -6.06
N ILE A 201 -13.27 -33.53 -5.92
CA ILE A 201 -14.03 -32.35 -6.35
C ILE A 201 -14.28 -32.45 -7.87
N PRO A 202 -15.52 -32.21 -8.37
CA PRO A 202 -15.79 -32.27 -9.80
C PRO A 202 -15.09 -31.18 -10.61
N ARG A 203 -15.02 -29.96 -10.06
CA ARG A 203 -14.42 -28.80 -10.71
C ARG A 203 -13.83 -27.81 -9.71
N ILE A 204 -12.61 -27.36 -10.00
CA ILE A 204 -11.99 -26.17 -9.43
C ILE A 204 -11.77 -25.14 -10.55
N THR A 205 -12.06 -23.87 -10.30
CA THR A 205 -11.67 -22.77 -11.19
C THR A 205 -10.69 -21.83 -10.51
N GLY A 206 -9.50 -21.67 -11.09
CA GLY A 206 -8.48 -20.70 -10.68
C GLY A 206 -8.62 -19.39 -11.44
N LEU A 207 -8.79 -18.27 -10.74
CA LEU A 207 -8.92 -16.93 -11.33
C LEU A 207 -7.63 -16.15 -11.03
N ASP A 208 -6.78 -16.05 -12.06
CA ASP A 208 -5.41 -15.52 -12.02
C ASP A 208 -4.62 -15.92 -10.74
N PRO A 209 -4.30 -17.22 -10.57
CA PRO A 209 -3.62 -17.74 -9.38
C PRO A 209 -2.30 -17.00 -9.11
N ALA A 210 -2.02 -16.69 -7.84
CA ALA A 210 -0.95 -15.77 -7.47
C ALA A 210 0.44 -16.43 -7.54
N TYR A 211 1.35 -15.85 -8.32
CA TYR A 211 2.70 -16.40 -8.54
C TYR A 211 3.74 -16.07 -7.45
N PRO A 212 3.77 -14.86 -6.84
CA PRO A 212 4.83 -14.53 -5.88
C PRO A 212 4.82 -15.44 -4.65
N LEU A 213 6.00 -15.91 -4.26
CA LEU A 213 6.25 -16.94 -3.23
C LEU A 213 5.76 -18.36 -3.58
N PHE A 214 5.38 -18.59 -4.83
CA PHE A 214 5.06 -19.92 -5.36
C PHE A 214 5.96 -20.28 -6.59
N GLU A 215 7.15 -19.69 -6.70
CA GLU A 215 8.00 -19.84 -7.89
C GLU A 215 8.75 -21.18 -8.01
N ASP A 216 9.08 -21.83 -6.89
CA ASP A 216 9.91 -23.07 -6.82
C ASP A 216 9.26 -24.20 -5.97
N VAL A 217 7.94 -24.16 -5.76
CA VAL A 217 7.18 -25.08 -4.88
C VAL A 217 6.60 -26.29 -5.61
N ASN A 218 6.34 -27.35 -4.83
CA ASN A 218 5.74 -28.60 -5.32
C ASN A 218 4.24 -28.43 -5.65
N ALA A 219 3.71 -29.33 -6.46
CA ALA A 219 2.27 -29.41 -6.77
C ALA A 219 1.37 -29.43 -5.50
N ASP A 220 1.83 -30.06 -4.42
CA ASP A 220 1.13 -30.17 -3.13
C ASP A 220 0.94 -28.83 -2.36
N GLU A 221 1.53 -27.74 -2.87
CA GLU A 221 1.53 -26.40 -2.26
C GLU A 221 0.87 -25.32 -3.15
N ILE A 222 0.55 -25.65 -4.41
CA ILE A 222 -0.10 -24.75 -5.39
C ILE A 222 -1.49 -25.25 -5.77
N LEU A 223 -2.11 -24.58 -6.76
CA LEU A 223 -3.27 -25.13 -7.47
C LEU A 223 -2.70 -26.00 -8.59
N ASP A 224 -3.05 -27.28 -8.61
CA ASP A 224 -2.55 -28.25 -9.57
C ASP A 224 -3.68 -28.98 -10.32
N ILE A 225 -3.35 -29.53 -11.48
CA ILE A 225 -4.25 -30.34 -12.31
C ILE A 225 -4.87 -31.51 -11.53
N THR A 226 -4.19 -32.07 -10.53
CA THR A 226 -4.66 -33.22 -9.72
C THR A 226 -5.66 -32.87 -8.61
N ASP A 227 -5.86 -31.58 -8.28
CA ASP A 227 -6.70 -31.15 -7.15
C ASP A 227 -8.20 -31.45 -7.35
N ALA A 228 -8.63 -31.63 -8.60
CA ALA A 228 -10.01 -31.97 -8.97
C ALA A 228 -10.08 -32.80 -10.26
N LYS A 229 -11.25 -33.41 -10.52
CA LYS A 229 -11.53 -34.13 -11.77
C LYS A 229 -11.44 -33.25 -13.02
N PHE A 230 -11.57 -31.94 -12.85
CA PHE A 230 -11.38 -30.94 -13.89
C PHE A 230 -10.94 -29.63 -13.22
N VAL A 231 -9.92 -29.00 -13.77
CA VAL A 231 -9.35 -27.75 -13.25
C VAL A 231 -9.25 -26.78 -14.43
N ASP A 232 -9.97 -25.66 -14.37
CA ASP A 232 -9.88 -24.60 -15.38
C ASP A 232 -9.28 -23.33 -14.79
N VAL A 233 -8.33 -22.73 -15.50
CA VAL A 233 -7.58 -21.57 -15.01
C VAL A 233 -7.71 -20.41 -15.99
N ILE A 234 -8.01 -19.22 -15.50
CA ILE A 234 -8.09 -17.99 -16.30
C ILE A 234 -6.90 -17.11 -15.93
N HIS A 235 -5.93 -17.02 -16.83
CA HIS A 235 -4.74 -16.20 -16.68
C HIS A 235 -4.98 -14.81 -17.29
N THR A 236 -4.87 -13.76 -16.47
CA THR A 236 -5.03 -12.37 -16.92
C THR A 236 -3.89 -11.45 -16.53
N ASN A 237 -2.94 -11.85 -15.69
CA ASN A 237 -1.73 -11.07 -15.40
C ASN A 237 -0.49 -11.96 -15.20
N ALA A 238 -0.32 -12.95 -16.09
CA ALA A 238 0.67 -14.01 -15.97
C ALA A 238 2.12 -13.58 -16.26
N GLY A 239 3.04 -13.71 -15.29
CA GLY A 239 4.47 -13.42 -15.47
C GLY A 239 5.20 -12.91 -14.22
N LYS A 240 6.43 -12.41 -14.43
CA LYS A 240 7.33 -11.95 -13.35
C LYS A 240 6.87 -10.65 -12.67
N LEU A 241 7.07 -10.58 -11.34
CA LEU A 241 6.76 -9.40 -10.52
C LEU A 241 7.51 -8.12 -10.95
N GLU A 242 8.74 -8.26 -11.46
CA GLU A 242 9.54 -7.17 -12.08
C GLU A 242 8.81 -6.48 -13.25
N GLN A 243 7.85 -7.18 -13.87
CA GLN A 243 7.00 -6.68 -14.95
C GLN A 243 5.59 -6.32 -14.46
N GLY A 244 5.41 -6.11 -13.15
CA GLY A 244 4.11 -5.81 -12.51
C GLY A 244 3.09 -6.96 -12.56
N ARG A 245 3.52 -8.12 -13.05
CA ARG A 245 2.70 -9.31 -13.24
C ARG A 245 2.60 -10.09 -11.93
N LYS A 246 1.44 -10.69 -11.69
CA LYS A 246 1.08 -11.31 -10.40
C LYS A 246 0.48 -12.71 -10.54
N GLY A 247 0.05 -13.09 -11.75
CA GLY A 247 -0.51 -14.40 -12.07
C GLY A 247 0.56 -15.43 -12.46
N PHE A 248 0.23 -16.71 -12.31
CA PHE A 248 1.09 -17.84 -12.69
C PHE A 248 1.52 -17.78 -14.16
N PRO A 249 2.82 -17.92 -14.50
CA PRO A 249 3.33 -17.79 -15.87
C PRO A 249 3.20 -19.06 -16.73
N PHE A 250 2.72 -20.16 -16.15
CA PHE A 250 2.65 -21.48 -16.79
C PHE A 250 1.25 -22.09 -16.59
N SER A 251 0.91 -23.04 -17.45
CA SER A 251 -0.35 -23.79 -17.39
C SER A 251 -0.35 -24.74 -16.18
N ILE A 252 -1.36 -24.64 -15.32
CA ILE A 252 -1.50 -25.43 -14.08
C ILE A 252 -2.86 -26.13 -13.94
N GLY A 253 -3.71 -26.03 -14.96
CA GLY A 253 -5.01 -26.71 -15.01
C GLY A 253 -5.05 -27.88 -15.98
N HIS A 254 -6.25 -28.45 -16.10
CA HIS A 254 -6.61 -29.27 -17.26
C HIS A 254 -6.76 -28.37 -18.50
N ALA A 255 -7.40 -27.21 -18.34
CA ALA A 255 -7.60 -26.22 -19.40
C ALA A 255 -7.22 -24.82 -18.91
N ASP A 256 -6.21 -24.23 -19.53
CA ASP A 256 -5.69 -22.91 -19.18
C ASP A 256 -6.08 -21.90 -20.26
N PHE A 257 -6.77 -20.85 -19.84
CA PHE A 257 -7.32 -19.81 -20.70
C PHE A 257 -6.47 -18.55 -20.59
N TRP A 258 -6.04 -18.06 -21.75
CA TRP A 258 -5.11 -16.95 -21.90
C TRP A 258 -5.76 -15.80 -22.71
N PRO A 259 -6.83 -15.15 -22.19
CA PRO A 259 -7.43 -13.97 -22.82
C PRO A 259 -6.37 -12.92 -23.09
N ASN A 260 -6.28 -12.46 -24.35
CA ASN A 260 -5.29 -11.50 -24.82
C ASN A 260 -3.84 -11.95 -24.55
N GLY A 261 -3.61 -13.27 -24.60
CA GLY A 261 -2.33 -13.91 -24.29
C GLY A 261 -2.00 -13.99 -22.80
N GLY A 262 -2.98 -13.81 -21.92
CA GLY A 262 -2.84 -13.81 -20.46
C GLY A 262 -1.95 -12.70 -19.90
N SER A 263 -1.68 -11.67 -20.71
CA SER A 263 -0.86 -10.52 -20.38
C SER A 263 -1.73 -9.31 -19.99
N ILE A 264 -1.21 -8.08 -20.10
CA ILE A 264 -1.97 -6.87 -19.76
C ILE A 264 -3.26 -6.81 -20.59
N GLN A 265 -4.39 -6.68 -19.90
CA GLN A 265 -5.70 -6.83 -20.52
C GLN A 265 -6.18 -5.55 -21.23
N PRO A 266 -7.03 -5.66 -22.27
CA PRO A 266 -7.72 -4.52 -22.87
C PRO A 266 -8.49 -3.69 -21.82
N GLY A 267 -8.39 -2.36 -21.95
CA GLY A 267 -8.87 -1.41 -20.95
C GLY A 267 -7.87 -1.15 -19.81
N CYS A 268 -6.97 -2.07 -19.48
CA CYS A 268 -5.91 -1.84 -18.50
C CYS A 268 -4.72 -1.08 -19.12
N ALA A 269 -4.30 -1.44 -20.33
CA ALA A 269 -3.19 -0.79 -21.04
C ALA A 269 -3.49 0.63 -21.60
N ASN A 270 -4.74 1.09 -21.52
CA ASN A 270 -5.16 2.36 -22.14
C ASN A 270 -5.11 3.56 -21.17
N ASN A 271 -5.03 3.34 -19.85
CA ASN A 271 -4.77 4.40 -18.86
C ASN A 271 -3.35 4.99 -18.96
N VAL A 272 -2.61 4.66 -20.02
CA VAL A 272 -1.17 4.92 -20.16
C VAL A 272 -0.76 5.33 -21.58
N LYS A 273 -1.68 5.40 -22.56
CA LYS A 273 -1.33 5.59 -23.98
C LYS A 273 -1.13 7.03 -24.47
N HIS A 274 -1.32 8.04 -23.63
CA HIS A 274 -0.90 9.42 -23.92
C HIS A 274 0.38 9.83 -23.16
N ASN A 275 1.05 8.86 -22.53
CA ASN A 275 2.29 9.09 -21.81
C ASN A 275 3.54 8.68 -22.58
N ARG A 276 4.25 9.67 -23.13
CA ARG A 276 5.63 9.50 -23.63
C ARG A 276 6.72 9.68 -22.57
N GLU A 277 6.37 10.09 -21.35
CA GLU A 277 7.33 10.36 -20.26
C GLU A 277 7.13 9.50 -19.00
N ILE A 278 6.70 8.24 -19.16
CA ILE A 278 6.87 7.27 -18.08
C ILE A 278 8.30 6.76 -18.09
N THR A 279 9.15 7.42 -17.30
CA THR A 279 10.55 7.03 -17.07
C THR A 279 10.68 5.78 -16.20
N SER A 280 9.60 5.37 -15.50
CA SER A 280 9.53 4.10 -14.77
C SER A 280 8.56 3.11 -15.43
N VAL A 281 9.12 2.25 -16.29
CA VAL A 281 8.43 1.09 -16.87
C VAL A 281 7.76 0.23 -15.77
N PHE A 282 8.36 0.17 -14.58
CA PHE A 282 7.88 -0.59 -13.42
C PHE A 282 6.55 -0.08 -12.85
N ILE A 283 6.36 1.24 -12.66
CA ILE A 283 5.12 1.77 -12.06
C ILE A 283 3.92 1.55 -13.00
N LYS A 284 4.11 1.82 -14.29
CA LYS A 284 3.15 1.48 -15.35
C LYS A 284 2.73 0.02 -15.25
N ASN A 285 3.72 -0.87 -15.28
CA ASN A 285 3.53 -2.31 -15.22
C ASN A 285 2.72 -2.74 -13.97
N VAL A 286 2.98 -2.18 -12.79
CA VAL A 286 2.26 -2.52 -11.54
C VAL A 286 0.79 -2.09 -11.59
N ILE A 287 0.48 -0.89 -12.11
CA ILE A 287 -0.90 -0.38 -12.21
C ILE A 287 -1.67 -1.16 -13.28
N GLU A 288 -1.08 -1.33 -14.47
CA GLU A 288 -1.62 -2.17 -15.53
C GLU A 288 -1.85 -3.62 -15.05
N GLY A 289 -0.92 -4.13 -14.23
CA GLY A 289 -0.98 -5.45 -13.61
C GLY A 289 -2.10 -5.63 -12.59
N ILE A 290 -2.34 -4.66 -11.68
CA ILE A 290 -3.46 -4.75 -10.71
C ILE A 290 -4.81 -4.77 -11.42
N CYS A 291 -4.99 -3.92 -12.43
CA CYS A 291 -6.18 -3.94 -13.28
C CYS A 291 -6.33 -5.29 -13.98
N SER A 292 -5.24 -5.80 -14.58
CA SER A 292 -5.25 -7.04 -15.35
C SER A 292 -5.49 -8.27 -14.45
N HIS A 293 -4.96 -8.29 -13.23
CA HIS A 293 -5.21 -9.35 -12.24
C HIS A 293 -6.71 -9.46 -11.92
N ARG A 294 -7.38 -8.33 -11.70
CA ARG A 294 -8.83 -8.29 -11.43
C ARG A 294 -9.69 -8.77 -12.61
N ARG A 295 -9.21 -8.74 -13.86
CA ARG A 295 -10.02 -9.12 -15.02
C ARG A 295 -10.46 -10.58 -15.02
N ALA A 296 -9.71 -11.52 -14.45
CA ALA A 296 -10.10 -12.94 -14.43
C ALA A 296 -11.47 -13.16 -13.77
N ILE A 297 -11.72 -12.54 -12.61
CA ILE A 297 -13.02 -12.64 -11.93
C ILE A 297 -14.12 -11.83 -12.65
N GLU A 298 -13.77 -10.77 -13.39
CA GLU A 298 -14.74 -10.04 -14.22
C GLU A 298 -15.21 -10.86 -15.42
N TYR A 299 -14.29 -11.45 -16.19
CA TYR A 299 -14.66 -12.35 -17.30
C TYR A 299 -15.42 -13.58 -16.80
N PHE A 300 -15.01 -14.15 -15.65
CA PHE A 300 -15.77 -15.24 -15.04
C PHE A 300 -17.20 -14.80 -14.70
N MET A 301 -17.39 -13.66 -14.02
CA MET A 301 -18.73 -13.09 -13.75
C MET A 301 -19.55 -12.86 -15.03
N GLU A 302 -18.93 -12.40 -16.12
CA GLU A 302 -19.63 -12.16 -17.39
C GLU A 302 -20.06 -13.47 -18.09
N SER A 303 -19.25 -14.53 -17.98
CA SER A 303 -19.61 -15.88 -18.45
C SER A 303 -20.81 -16.49 -17.72
N ILE A 304 -21.02 -16.11 -16.45
CA ILE A 304 -22.21 -16.49 -15.68
C ILE A 304 -23.45 -15.82 -16.30
N THR A 305 -23.36 -14.54 -16.67
CA THR A 305 -24.47 -13.77 -17.28
C THR A 305 -24.74 -14.03 -18.76
N GLY A 306 -24.04 -14.99 -19.39
CA GLY A 306 -24.31 -15.43 -20.77
C GLY A 306 -23.35 -14.94 -21.84
N ALA A 307 -22.23 -14.30 -21.47
CA ALA A 307 -21.17 -14.00 -22.44
C ALA A 307 -20.43 -15.29 -22.85
N GLU A 308 -20.45 -15.63 -24.14
CA GLU A 308 -19.72 -16.78 -24.68
C GLU A 308 -18.29 -16.38 -25.09
N PHE A 309 -17.35 -16.54 -24.16
CA PHE A 309 -15.92 -16.33 -24.40
C PHE A 309 -15.30 -17.50 -25.20
N ILE A 310 -15.74 -17.70 -26.44
CA ILE A 310 -15.29 -18.82 -27.29
C ILE A 310 -13.78 -18.75 -27.50
N SER A 311 -13.09 -19.73 -26.93
CA SER A 311 -11.63 -19.83 -26.90
C SER A 311 -11.15 -21.00 -27.75
N THR A 312 -10.03 -20.82 -28.43
CA THR A 312 -9.50 -21.81 -29.40
C THR A 312 -8.24 -22.46 -28.85
N LYS A 313 -8.20 -23.80 -28.83
CA LYS A 313 -7.02 -24.57 -28.40
C LYS A 313 -5.84 -24.26 -29.32
N CYS A 314 -4.72 -23.83 -28.77
CA CYS A 314 -3.56 -23.47 -29.58
C CYS A 314 -2.25 -23.65 -28.79
N ARG A 315 -1.12 -23.76 -29.49
CA ARG A 315 0.19 -23.90 -28.82
C ARG A 315 0.71 -22.57 -28.26
N THR A 316 0.45 -21.47 -28.96
CA THR A 316 0.85 -20.13 -28.51
C THR A 316 -0.19 -19.09 -28.92
N TYR A 317 -0.24 -17.98 -28.19
CA TYR A 317 -1.03 -16.82 -28.58
C TYR A 317 -0.67 -16.30 -29.98
N ARG A 318 0.61 -16.40 -30.39
CA ARG A 318 1.06 -15.99 -31.73
C ARG A 318 0.42 -16.84 -32.83
N ASP A 319 0.38 -18.15 -32.67
CA ASP A 319 -0.23 -19.08 -33.64
C ASP A 319 -1.75 -18.88 -33.72
N PHE A 320 -2.38 -18.53 -32.60
CA PHE A 320 -3.78 -18.11 -32.54
C PHE A 320 -4.03 -16.83 -33.35
N LYS A 321 -3.23 -15.77 -33.14
CA LYS A 321 -3.35 -14.50 -33.89
C LYS A 321 -3.06 -14.64 -35.38
N LEU A 322 -2.23 -15.62 -35.78
CA LEU A 322 -1.97 -15.96 -37.19
C LEU A 322 -3.04 -16.87 -37.82
N GLY A 323 -4.04 -17.32 -37.05
CA GLY A 323 -5.13 -18.16 -37.54
C GLY A 323 -4.77 -19.63 -37.78
N PHE A 324 -3.54 -20.06 -37.46
CA PHE A 324 -3.07 -21.45 -37.66
C PHE A 324 -3.88 -22.46 -36.84
N CYS A 325 -4.45 -22.03 -35.72
CA CYS A 325 -5.29 -22.85 -34.84
C CYS A 325 -6.80 -22.73 -35.13
N SER A 326 -7.22 -22.04 -36.21
CA SER A 326 -8.63 -21.70 -36.48
C SER A 326 -9.61 -22.90 -36.53
N ASN A 327 -9.12 -24.08 -36.91
CA ASN A 327 -9.87 -25.34 -36.98
C ASN A 327 -9.68 -26.26 -35.76
N ASN A 328 -8.90 -25.84 -34.74
CA ASN A 328 -8.71 -26.62 -33.53
C ASN A 328 -9.97 -26.64 -32.65
N PHE A 329 -9.98 -27.51 -31.66
CA PHE A 329 -11.05 -27.61 -30.66
C PHE A 329 -11.33 -26.24 -29.98
N LYS A 330 -12.61 -25.89 -29.85
CA LYS A 330 -13.09 -24.64 -29.25
C LYS A 330 -14.00 -24.92 -28.08
N THR A 331 -13.92 -24.07 -27.05
CA THR A 331 -14.76 -24.14 -25.85
C THR A 331 -14.91 -22.73 -25.27
N PRO A 332 -16.05 -22.36 -24.66
CA PRO A 332 -16.16 -21.09 -23.92
C PRO A 332 -15.27 -21.12 -22.67
N MET A 333 -14.57 -20.00 -22.40
CA MET A 333 -13.91 -19.71 -21.13
C MET A 333 -14.95 -19.39 -20.06
N GLY A 334 -14.69 -19.78 -18.80
CA GLY A 334 -15.54 -19.48 -17.65
C GLY A 334 -16.58 -20.56 -17.37
N LEU A 335 -17.76 -20.19 -16.87
CA LEU A 335 -18.70 -21.14 -16.26
C LEU A 335 -19.13 -22.28 -17.22
N SER A 336 -19.30 -22.01 -18.52
CA SER A 336 -19.81 -22.98 -19.51
C SER A 336 -18.74 -23.87 -20.16
N VAL A 337 -17.49 -23.85 -19.69
CA VAL A 337 -16.38 -24.63 -20.27
C VAL A 337 -16.68 -26.13 -20.35
N SER A 338 -16.28 -26.77 -21.45
CA SER A 338 -16.33 -28.22 -21.62
C SER A 338 -15.26 -28.92 -20.76
N THR A 339 -15.66 -29.95 -20.01
CA THR A 339 -14.72 -30.80 -19.25
C THR A 339 -13.82 -31.68 -20.13
N LEU A 340 -14.01 -31.66 -21.46
CA LEU A 340 -13.11 -32.28 -22.43
C LEU A 340 -11.99 -31.31 -22.89
N ALA A 341 -12.03 -30.05 -22.46
CA ALA A 341 -10.99 -29.08 -22.73
C ALA A 341 -9.66 -29.52 -22.07
N THR A 342 -8.58 -29.52 -22.86
CA THR A 342 -7.24 -29.90 -22.40
C THR A 342 -6.18 -28.99 -23.00
N GLY A 343 -5.21 -28.54 -22.20
CA GLY A 343 -4.12 -27.65 -22.63
C GLY A 343 -4.57 -26.19 -22.82
N ASP A 344 -3.77 -25.41 -23.56
CA ASP A 344 -3.93 -23.96 -23.64
C ASP A 344 -4.98 -23.49 -24.66
N PHE A 345 -5.79 -22.53 -24.23
CA PHE A 345 -6.85 -21.89 -25.00
C PHE A 345 -6.65 -20.38 -25.07
N PHE A 346 -6.76 -19.83 -26.28
CA PHE A 346 -6.56 -18.41 -26.53
C PHE A 346 -7.82 -17.77 -27.11
N LEU A 347 -8.04 -16.51 -26.75
CA LEU A 347 -9.11 -15.64 -27.20
C LEU A 347 -8.66 -14.18 -27.10
N ASP A 348 -9.34 -13.29 -27.82
CA ASP A 348 -9.27 -11.84 -27.61
C ASP A 348 -10.53 -11.37 -26.88
N THR A 349 -10.39 -10.37 -26.01
CA THR A 349 -11.52 -9.63 -25.43
C THR A 349 -11.38 -8.13 -25.73
N ASN A 350 -12.34 -7.31 -25.32
CA ASN A 350 -12.31 -5.85 -25.50
C ASN A 350 -12.18 -5.11 -24.16
N ALA A 351 -12.02 -3.80 -24.25
CA ALA A 351 -11.85 -2.92 -23.08
C ALA A 351 -13.18 -2.66 -22.35
N GLU A 352 -14.27 -2.60 -23.11
CA GLU A 352 -15.62 -2.27 -22.63
C GLU A 352 -16.33 -3.47 -22.01
N LYS A 353 -17.42 -3.19 -21.31
CA LYS A 353 -18.27 -4.21 -20.70
C LYS A 353 -19.39 -4.61 -21.67
N HIS A 354 -19.69 -5.90 -21.77
CA HIS A 354 -20.85 -6.47 -22.49
C HIS A 354 -20.76 -6.77 -24.01
N LEU A 355 -19.57 -7.02 -24.59
CA LEU A 355 -19.51 -7.63 -25.94
C LEU A 355 -18.42 -8.70 -26.06
N ALA A 356 -18.80 -9.98 -26.04
CA ALA A 356 -17.94 -11.05 -26.54
C ALA A 356 -17.83 -10.93 -28.08
N GLN A 357 -16.62 -10.94 -28.64
CA GLN A 357 -16.45 -10.94 -30.09
C GLN A 357 -16.80 -12.31 -30.67
N VAL A 358 -18.02 -12.45 -31.21
CA VAL A 358 -18.35 -13.56 -32.11
C VAL A 358 -17.53 -13.38 -33.39
N THR A 359 -16.55 -14.25 -33.60
CA THR A 359 -15.70 -14.24 -34.79
C THR A 359 -16.42 -14.87 -35.98
N THR A 360 -17.36 -14.15 -36.59
CA THR A 360 -17.97 -14.53 -37.86
C THR A 360 -16.93 -14.45 -38.98
N THR A 361 -16.40 -15.60 -39.38
CA THR A 361 -15.43 -15.75 -40.48
C THR A 361 -16.08 -15.55 -41.85
N ALA A 362 -16.30 -14.30 -42.27
CA ALA A 362 -16.48 -13.89 -43.66
C ALA A 362 -16.31 -12.36 -43.84
N LEU A 363 -16.01 -11.92 -45.07
CA LEU A 363 -16.15 -10.54 -45.60
C LEU A 363 -15.20 -9.40 -45.18
N VAL A 364 -14.32 -9.53 -44.18
CA VAL A 364 -13.31 -8.45 -43.89
C VAL A 364 -11.99 -8.59 -44.68
N PHE A 365 -11.75 -9.76 -45.30
CA PHE A 365 -10.49 -10.05 -46.02
C PHE A 365 -10.29 -9.27 -47.33
N ILE A 366 -11.34 -8.74 -47.94
CA ILE A 366 -11.25 -8.06 -49.25
C ILE A 366 -10.82 -6.59 -49.10
N PHE A 367 -11.33 -5.86 -48.10
CA PHE A 367 -11.00 -4.43 -47.94
C PHE A 367 -9.61 -4.15 -47.36
N LYS A 368 -9.05 -5.04 -46.53
CA LYS A 368 -7.67 -4.88 -46.01
C LYS A 368 -6.58 -5.23 -47.01
N LEU A 369 -6.85 -6.06 -48.03
CA LEU A 369 -5.86 -6.33 -49.09
C LEU A 369 -5.66 -5.14 -50.04
N MET A 370 -6.72 -4.35 -50.32
CA MET A 370 -6.64 -3.26 -51.30
C MET A 370 -5.89 -2.02 -50.82
N ALA A 371 -5.77 -1.81 -49.50
CA ALA A 371 -5.00 -0.70 -48.93
C ALA A 371 -3.48 -0.99 -48.89
N SER A 372 -3.07 -2.26 -48.85
CA SER A 372 -1.67 -2.67 -48.71
C SER A 372 -0.88 -2.70 -50.03
N MET A 373 -1.55 -2.58 -51.19
CA MET A 373 -0.94 -2.73 -52.52
C MET A 373 -0.61 -1.42 -53.26
N LYS A 374 -0.77 -0.25 -52.63
CA LYS A 374 -0.46 1.05 -53.28
C LYS A 374 0.77 1.80 -52.76
N LEU A 375 1.47 1.28 -51.74
CA LEU A 375 2.69 1.92 -51.21
C LEU A 375 4.01 1.21 -51.57
N LEU A 376 3.94 0.06 -52.26
CA LEU A 376 5.10 -0.79 -52.62
C LEU A 376 5.52 -0.69 -54.10
N ILE A 377 4.88 0.16 -54.89
CA ILE A 377 5.21 0.39 -56.31
C ILE A 377 6.01 1.70 -56.52
N LEU A 378 6.08 2.58 -55.50
CA LEU A 378 6.80 3.86 -55.59
C LEU A 378 8.27 3.82 -55.10
N PHE A 379 8.71 2.72 -54.48
CA PHE A 379 10.08 2.56 -53.97
C PHE A 379 10.98 1.65 -54.83
N SER A 380 10.44 1.02 -55.87
CA SER A 380 11.14 0.05 -56.72
C SER A 380 11.51 0.59 -58.11
N VAL A 381 11.38 1.91 -58.34
CA VAL A 381 11.68 2.57 -59.63
C VAL A 381 12.86 3.56 -59.55
N ILE A 382 13.39 3.86 -58.35
CA ILE A 382 14.54 4.76 -58.16
C ILE A 382 15.60 4.10 -57.27
N CYS A 383 16.16 2.96 -57.70
CA CYS A 383 17.42 2.43 -57.13
C CYS A 383 18.17 1.41 -58.00
N VAL A 384 17.82 1.30 -59.29
CA VAL A 384 18.58 0.55 -60.31
C VAL A 384 18.84 1.52 -61.46
N MET A 385 20.04 1.47 -62.06
CA MET A 385 20.70 2.59 -62.77
C MET A 385 21.18 3.65 -61.74
N THR A 386 22.47 3.85 -61.45
CA THR A 386 23.72 3.37 -62.06
C THR A 386 24.88 3.31 -61.04
N GLN A 387 25.80 2.33 -61.15
CA GLN A 387 27.12 2.39 -60.51
C GLN A 387 28.21 2.61 -61.58
N SER A 388 29.04 3.66 -61.44
CA SER A 388 30.43 3.70 -61.96
C SER A 388 31.21 4.98 -61.56
N ALA A 389 32.48 4.81 -61.14
CA ALA A 389 33.63 5.74 -61.17
C ALA A 389 33.75 6.99 -60.22
N ILE A 390 34.37 6.79 -59.03
CA ILE A 390 35.70 7.28 -58.53
C ILE A 390 36.41 8.43 -59.34
N PRO A 391 37.22 9.39 -58.79
CA PRO A 391 37.25 10.16 -57.50
C PRO A 391 37.60 11.69 -57.62
N GLY A 392 37.71 12.45 -56.50
CA GLY A 392 38.79 13.47 -56.32
C GLY A 392 38.45 14.95 -55.98
N PHE A 393 39.47 15.67 -55.44
CA PHE A 393 39.57 17.11 -55.06
C PHE A 393 38.72 17.63 -53.88
N VAL A 394 39.18 18.36 -52.84
CA VAL A 394 40.40 19.14 -52.44
C VAL A 394 40.42 20.65 -52.82
N LYS A 395 40.69 21.50 -51.79
CA LYS A 395 40.82 22.99 -51.74
C LYS A 395 39.50 23.80 -51.86
N HIS A 396 39.36 25.00 -51.26
CA HIS A 396 40.33 25.87 -50.55
C HIS A 396 39.77 26.52 -49.25
N ARG A 397 40.55 27.38 -48.59
CA ARG A 397 40.39 27.83 -47.18
C ARG A 397 40.67 29.35 -47.05
N ALA A 398 40.07 29.98 -46.03
CA ALA A 398 40.45 31.30 -45.45
C ALA A 398 40.08 32.52 -46.34
N GLU A 399 40.01 33.76 -45.85
CA GLU A 399 40.88 34.35 -44.82
C GLU A 399 40.33 35.65 -44.15
N LEU A 400 41.04 36.05 -43.07
CA LEU A 400 40.93 37.31 -42.28
C LEU A 400 39.71 37.39 -41.34
N MET A 401 39.80 37.72 -40.03
CA MET A 401 40.86 37.81 -38.99
C MET A 401 40.20 37.46 -37.62
N GLY A 402 40.85 37.28 -36.46
CA GLY A 402 42.27 37.17 -36.07
C GLY A 402 42.40 37.11 -34.52
N ASN A 403 43.49 36.52 -34.00
CA ASN A 403 44.02 36.48 -32.61
C ASN A 403 43.05 36.23 -31.41
N GLU A 404 43.40 35.47 -30.36
CA GLU A 404 44.70 35.01 -29.85
C GLU A 404 44.58 33.68 -29.03
N GLU A 405 45.71 33.03 -28.72
CA GLU A 405 45.94 31.95 -27.72
C GLU A 405 45.29 30.53 -27.87
N ARG A 406 45.96 29.73 -28.71
CA ARG A 406 46.42 28.32 -28.56
C ARG A 406 45.77 27.29 -27.59
N GLU A 407 45.41 26.16 -28.21
CA GLU A 407 45.77 24.75 -27.88
C GLU A 407 45.58 24.24 -26.43
N SER A 408 44.60 23.36 -26.16
CA SER A 408 44.50 22.04 -26.77
C SER A 408 43.16 21.34 -26.46
N ARG A 409 42.72 20.47 -27.37
CA ARG A 409 41.48 19.70 -27.25
C ARG A 409 41.80 18.23 -27.52
N TRP A 410 41.56 17.36 -26.54
CA TRP A 410 40.82 16.08 -26.64
C TRP A 410 40.97 15.30 -25.31
N GLN A 411 39.87 14.67 -24.87
CA GLN A 411 39.74 13.78 -23.70
C GLN A 411 39.78 14.44 -22.30
N GLU A 412 38.59 14.76 -21.77
CA GLU A 412 38.17 14.51 -20.37
C GLU A 412 36.72 14.98 -20.16
N PRO A 413 35.77 14.06 -19.89
CA PRO A 413 34.66 14.40 -19.01
C PRO A 413 34.32 13.26 -18.03
N ILE A 414 35.27 12.85 -17.18
CA ILE A 414 34.98 12.00 -16.01
C ILE A 414 35.34 12.72 -14.70
N LEU A 415 36.31 13.63 -14.70
CA LEU A 415 36.76 14.36 -13.50
C LEU A 415 35.99 15.64 -13.12
N SER A 416 35.02 16.07 -13.93
CA SER A 416 34.09 17.16 -13.59
C SER A 416 32.94 16.69 -12.67
N PHE A 417 32.47 15.44 -12.86
CA PHE A 417 31.32 14.89 -12.15
C PHE A 417 31.58 14.65 -10.65
N ILE A 418 32.84 14.38 -10.27
CA ILE A 418 33.23 13.99 -8.90
C ILE A 418 33.59 15.20 -8.01
N LYS A 419 33.85 16.39 -8.59
CA LYS A 419 34.20 17.60 -7.82
C LYS A 419 33.04 18.56 -7.54
N GLY A 420 31.85 18.30 -8.09
CA GLY A 420 30.62 19.02 -7.74
C GLY A 420 29.91 18.49 -6.48
N PHE A 421 30.24 17.27 -6.02
CA PHE A 421 29.47 16.57 -4.98
C PHE A 421 29.78 17.02 -3.53
N PHE A 422 30.76 17.91 -3.34
CA PHE A 422 31.15 18.41 -2.02
C PHE A 422 31.44 19.92 -2.03
N ARG A 423 30.39 20.74 -2.22
CA ARG A 423 30.30 22.10 -1.66
C ARG A 423 28.85 22.45 -1.33
N SER A 424 28.60 22.69 -0.05
CA SER A 424 27.46 23.46 0.42
C SER A 424 27.68 24.94 0.11
N ASP A 425 26.73 25.56 -0.61
CA ASP A 425 26.38 26.99 -0.59
C ASP A 425 25.14 27.12 -1.51
N HIS A 426 23.93 27.28 -0.98
CA HIS A 426 23.29 28.59 -0.75
C HIS A 426 23.27 29.50 -2.00
N GLY A 427 22.14 29.46 -2.73
CA GLY A 427 21.72 30.53 -3.64
C GLY A 427 21.96 30.31 -5.14
N ARG A 428 20.95 29.81 -5.86
CA ARG A 428 20.63 30.22 -7.25
C ARG A 428 19.11 30.29 -7.46
N SER A 429 18.71 31.27 -8.28
CA SER A 429 17.33 31.68 -8.55
C SER A 429 16.61 30.74 -9.52
N MET A 430 15.28 30.74 -9.46
CA MET A 430 14.37 30.02 -10.36
C MET A 430 14.14 30.79 -11.68
N SER A 431 15.22 31.27 -12.32
CA SER A 431 15.19 32.13 -13.52
C SER A 431 15.54 31.43 -14.84
N ASP A 432 16.01 30.18 -14.80
CA ASP A 432 16.72 29.57 -15.94
C ASP A 432 15.87 28.52 -16.71
N PHE A 433 14.53 28.58 -16.58
CA PHE A 433 13.58 27.67 -17.24
C PHE A 433 12.44 28.40 -17.99
N GLU A 434 12.75 29.47 -18.72
CA GLU A 434 11.84 30.02 -19.74
C GLU A 434 11.77 29.08 -20.97
N GLY A 435 10.92 28.06 -20.88
CA GLY A 435 10.54 27.20 -22.02
C GLY A 435 9.37 27.82 -22.80
N THR A 436 9.55 28.00 -24.12
CA THR A 436 8.61 28.71 -25.01
C THR A 436 7.15 28.23 -24.93
N ALA A 437 6.22 29.18 -24.78
CA ALA A 437 4.79 28.95 -24.50
C ALA A 437 3.93 28.46 -25.69
N SER A 438 4.45 27.64 -26.60
CA SER A 438 3.73 27.13 -27.77
C SER A 438 3.49 25.62 -27.72
N SER A 439 2.22 25.21 -27.89
CA SER A 439 1.67 23.83 -27.93
C SER A 439 1.19 23.17 -26.63
N VAL A 440 0.59 23.92 -25.70
CA VAL A 440 -0.27 23.33 -24.64
C VAL A 440 -1.75 23.58 -24.96
N ASN A 441 -2.54 22.51 -25.07
CA ASN A 441 -3.96 22.57 -25.43
C ASN A 441 -4.84 22.69 -24.17
N CYS A 442 -5.76 23.66 -24.15
CA CYS A 442 -6.67 23.95 -23.05
C CYS A 442 -7.95 24.58 -23.61
N ASN A 443 -9.12 24.01 -23.28
CA ASN A 443 -10.42 24.47 -23.79
C ASN A 443 -11.32 24.92 -22.64
N PHE A 444 -12.17 25.94 -22.88
CA PHE A 444 -13.08 26.47 -21.88
C PHE A 444 -14.52 26.09 -22.22
N ASN A 445 -15.06 25.06 -21.56
CA ASN A 445 -16.40 24.55 -21.80
C ASN A 445 -17.45 25.32 -20.99
N LEU A 446 -18.29 26.12 -21.66
CA LEU A 446 -19.36 26.90 -21.03
C LEU A 446 -20.69 26.14 -21.02
N TRP A 447 -21.35 26.13 -19.85
CA TRP A 447 -22.79 25.90 -19.72
C TRP A 447 -23.47 27.04 -18.96
N THR A 448 -24.70 27.32 -19.37
CA THR A 448 -25.67 28.20 -18.72
C THR A 448 -27.03 27.48 -18.65
N ARG A 449 -28.04 28.12 -18.05
CA ARG A 449 -29.43 27.61 -18.07
C ARG A 449 -30.03 27.51 -19.48
N LYS A 450 -29.43 28.16 -20.50
CA LYS A 450 -29.87 28.10 -21.90
C LYS A 450 -29.37 26.84 -22.62
N ASN A 451 -28.20 26.32 -22.24
CA ASN A 451 -27.56 25.14 -22.85
C ASN A 451 -27.11 24.09 -21.80
N PRO A 452 -27.95 23.67 -20.84
CA PRO A 452 -27.50 22.91 -19.65
C PRO A 452 -26.94 21.51 -19.94
N PHE A 453 -27.09 20.98 -21.16
CA PHE A 453 -26.66 19.64 -21.55
C PHE A 453 -25.42 19.61 -22.44
N ILE A 454 -25.21 20.61 -23.29
CA ILE A 454 -24.16 20.64 -24.33
C ILE A 454 -23.35 21.93 -24.15
N SER A 455 -22.04 21.82 -23.95
CA SER A 455 -21.18 22.99 -23.78
C SER A 455 -21.01 23.77 -25.08
N GLU A 456 -20.81 25.08 -24.92
CA GLU A 456 -20.22 25.93 -25.95
C GLU A 456 -18.73 26.10 -25.62
N MET A 457 -17.84 26.01 -26.61
CA MET A 457 -16.41 26.27 -26.37
C MET A 457 -16.12 27.76 -26.47
N LEU A 458 -15.45 28.29 -25.47
CA LEU A 458 -14.88 29.64 -25.46
C LEU A 458 -13.36 29.56 -25.66
N PHE A 459 -12.79 30.62 -26.21
CA PHE A 459 -11.36 30.76 -26.48
C PHE A 459 -10.88 32.12 -25.97
N VAL A 460 -9.58 32.21 -25.64
CA VAL A 460 -8.92 33.48 -25.28
C VAL A 460 -8.97 34.43 -26.48
N ASP A 461 -9.25 35.70 -26.22
CA ASP A 461 -9.34 36.80 -27.22
C ASP A 461 -10.39 36.63 -28.35
N ASP A 462 -11.27 35.62 -28.29
CA ASP A 462 -12.35 35.42 -29.26
C ASP A 462 -13.67 36.09 -28.82
N GLU A 463 -13.68 37.41 -28.84
CA GLU A 463 -14.87 38.24 -28.61
C GLU A 463 -16.07 37.85 -29.51
N PRO A 464 -15.90 37.55 -30.83
CA PRO A 464 -17.00 37.08 -31.67
C PRO A 464 -17.65 35.77 -31.23
N THR A 465 -16.89 34.81 -30.69
CA THR A 465 -17.45 33.57 -30.15
C THR A 465 -18.07 33.80 -28.78
N LEU A 466 -17.43 34.59 -27.90
CA LEU A 466 -18.02 34.97 -26.61
C LEU A 466 -19.40 35.62 -26.79
N LYS A 467 -19.52 36.60 -27.69
CA LYS A 467 -20.77 37.31 -27.99
C LYS A 467 -21.86 36.47 -28.67
N ARG A 468 -21.50 35.36 -29.31
CA ARG A 468 -22.45 34.41 -29.93
C ARG A 468 -22.86 33.27 -28.99
N SER A 469 -22.05 33.00 -27.97
CA SER A 469 -22.35 32.00 -26.93
C SER A 469 -23.49 32.45 -26.02
N SER A 470 -23.91 31.55 -25.13
CA SER A 470 -24.87 31.83 -24.07
C SER A 470 -24.32 32.66 -22.90
N PHE A 471 -23.01 32.97 -22.88
CA PHE A 471 -22.32 33.68 -21.79
C PHE A 471 -22.96 35.04 -21.50
N ASN A 472 -23.10 35.38 -20.22
CA ASN A 472 -23.65 36.64 -19.77
C ASN A 472 -22.72 37.33 -18.77
N LEU A 473 -22.18 38.50 -19.15
CA LEU A 473 -21.26 39.30 -18.33
C LEU A 473 -21.86 39.76 -16.99
N SER A 474 -23.19 39.83 -16.87
CA SER A 474 -23.89 40.19 -15.62
C SER A 474 -24.18 38.99 -14.70
N ASN A 475 -23.91 37.76 -15.14
CA ASN A 475 -24.15 36.56 -14.35
C ASN A 475 -22.89 36.15 -13.56
N PRO A 476 -23.02 35.62 -12.33
CA PRO A 476 -21.89 35.05 -11.61
C PRO A 476 -21.16 34.00 -12.44
N THR A 477 -19.84 33.96 -12.34
CA THR A 477 -19.01 33.07 -13.16
C THR A 477 -18.25 32.09 -12.26
N LYS A 478 -18.51 30.80 -12.45
CA LYS A 478 -17.86 29.71 -11.71
C LYS A 478 -16.93 28.98 -12.66
N ILE A 479 -15.64 28.92 -12.33
CA ILE A 479 -14.64 28.20 -13.13
C ILE A 479 -14.22 26.95 -12.38
N PHE A 480 -14.51 25.78 -12.92
CA PHE A 480 -14.05 24.50 -12.37
C PHE A 480 -12.84 23.97 -13.13
N ILE A 481 -11.82 23.52 -12.40
CA ILE A 481 -10.59 22.95 -12.96
C ILE A 481 -10.38 21.53 -12.43
N HIS A 482 -10.43 20.56 -13.34
CA HIS A 482 -10.33 19.14 -12.98
C HIS A 482 -8.89 18.70 -12.65
N GLY A 483 -8.79 17.56 -11.96
CA GLY A 483 -7.52 16.95 -11.56
C GLY A 483 -6.90 16.04 -12.62
N TRP A 484 -5.89 15.28 -12.17
CA TRP A 484 -5.22 14.23 -12.96
C TRP A 484 -6.20 13.12 -13.37
N ASN A 485 -6.03 12.61 -14.60
CA ASN A 485 -6.84 11.54 -15.17
C ASN A 485 -8.37 11.85 -15.21
N MET A 486 -8.71 13.09 -15.58
CA MET A 486 -10.08 13.61 -15.73
C MET A 486 -10.18 14.50 -16.99
N ASN A 487 -11.39 14.91 -17.37
CA ASN A 487 -11.65 15.90 -18.42
C ASN A 487 -12.72 16.91 -18.00
N GLY A 488 -12.78 18.03 -18.71
CA GLY A 488 -13.71 19.12 -18.42
C GLY A 488 -15.10 18.97 -19.03
N HIS A 489 -15.29 18.13 -20.06
CA HIS A 489 -16.52 18.11 -20.86
C HIS A 489 -17.49 16.94 -20.60
N SER A 490 -17.00 15.79 -20.12
CA SER A 490 -17.82 14.56 -19.96
C SER A 490 -17.68 13.84 -18.62
N HIS A 491 -16.72 14.23 -17.78
CA HIS A 491 -16.49 13.57 -16.49
C HIS A 491 -17.68 13.76 -15.52
N GLY A 492 -18.22 12.65 -14.98
CA GLY A 492 -19.47 12.65 -14.20
C GLY A 492 -19.48 13.62 -13.01
N THR A 493 -18.36 13.81 -12.32
CA THR A 493 -18.24 14.79 -11.23
C THR A 493 -18.37 16.24 -11.70
N VAL A 494 -17.81 16.58 -12.87
CA VAL A 494 -17.92 17.93 -13.47
C VAL A 494 -19.37 18.21 -13.87
N LEU A 495 -20.01 17.24 -14.53
CA LEU A 495 -21.42 17.32 -14.93
C LEU A 495 -22.36 17.45 -13.73
N SER A 496 -22.04 16.77 -12.61
CA SER A 496 -22.80 16.87 -11.36
C SER A 496 -22.65 18.27 -10.74
N LEU A 497 -21.42 18.76 -10.59
CA LEU A 497 -21.14 20.09 -10.06
C LEU A 497 -21.81 21.20 -10.89
N ARG A 498 -21.70 21.12 -12.22
CA ARG A 498 -22.41 21.99 -13.17
C ARG A 498 -23.91 22.00 -12.91
N ASN A 499 -24.53 20.82 -12.79
CA ASN A 499 -25.98 20.72 -12.61
C ASN A 499 -26.42 21.45 -11.33
N GLU A 500 -25.71 21.23 -10.21
CA GLU A 500 -26.04 21.90 -8.94
C GLU A 500 -25.90 23.42 -9.03
N PHE A 501 -24.86 23.94 -9.67
CA PHE A 501 -24.73 25.38 -9.91
C PHE A 501 -25.86 25.96 -10.76
N LEU A 502 -26.20 25.33 -11.89
CA LEU A 502 -27.28 25.78 -12.77
C LEU A 502 -28.67 25.65 -12.11
N ILE A 503 -28.85 24.72 -11.17
CA ILE A 503 -30.04 24.65 -10.31
C ILE A 503 -30.05 25.82 -9.32
N LYS A 504 -28.92 26.11 -8.67
CA LYS A 504 -28.78 27.14 -7.62
C LYS A 504 -29.06 28.55 -8.12
N GLU A 505 -28.35 28.98 -9.17
CA GLU A 505 -28.35 30.35 -9.66
C GLU A 505 -28.23 30.43 -11.19
N ASP A 506 -28.53 31.58 -11.78
CA ASP A 506 -28.28 31.81 -13.21
C ASP A 506 -26.84 32.27 -13.39
N CYS A 507 -25.92 31.31 -13.52
CA CYS A 507 -24.48 31.54 -13.62
C CYS A 507 -23.91 31.09 -14.98
N ASN A 508 -22.74 31.62 -15.33
CA ASN A 508 -21.84 31.00 -16.29
C ASN A 508 -21.04 29.92 -15.55
N PHE A 509 -21.25 28.64 -15.86
CA PHE A 509 -20.38 27.56 -15.38
C PHE A 509 -19.39 27.19 -16.48
N ILE A 510 -18.10 27.39 -16.23
CA ILE A 510 -17.02 27.08 -17.17
C ILE A 510 -16.16 25.96 -16.60
N ALA A 511 -15.97 24.87 -17.34
CA ALA A 511 -14.96 23.87 -17.02
C ALA A 511 -13.70 24.09 -17.87
N VAL A 512 -12.56 24.25 -17.21
CA VAL A 512 -11.23 24.26 -17.84
C VAL A 512 -10.87 22.82 -18.19
N ASP A 513 -10.84 22.53 -19.48
CA ASP A 513 -10.59 21.21 -20.03
C ASP A 513 -9.18 21.13 -20.58
N TRP A 514 -8.29 20.58 -19.76
CA TRP A 514 -6.87 20.37 -20.06
C TRP A 514 -6.56 18.88 -20.21
N GLU A 515 -7.56 18.06 -20.59
CA GLU A 515 -7.49 16.59 -20.71
C GLU A 515 -6.20 16.08 -21.35
N GLU A 516 -5.75 16.71 -22.45
CA GLU A 516 -4.52 16.31 -23.16
C GLU A 516 -3.27 16.37 -22.28
N SER A 517 -3.19 17.33 -21.36
CA SER A 517 -2.10 17.46 -20.37
C SER A 517 -2.41 16.74 -19.05
N ALA A 518 -3.67 16.72 -18.61
CA ALA A 518 -4.12 16.10 -17.36
C ALA A 518 -4.13 14.56 -17.39
N ASN A 519 -4.26 13.96 -18.57
CA ASN A 519 -4.21 12.51 -18.79
C ASN A 519 -2.80 12.05 -19.21
N THR A 520 -1.78 12.87 -18.97
CA THR A 520 -0.37 12.45 -19.01
C THR A 520 0.07 11.93 -17.64
N GLY A 521 1.38 11.88 -17.41
CA GLY A 521 2.00 11.18 -16.29
C GLY A 521 1.92 12.10 -15.10
N TYR A 522 1.66 11.59 -13.91
CA TYR A 522 1.35 12.46 -12.77
C TYR A 522 2.33 13.65 -12.61
N PHE A 523 3.65 13.41 -12.72
CA PHE A 523 4.66 14.48 -12.69
C PHE A 523 4.75 15.33 -13.96
N SER A 524 4.43 14.79 -15.15
CA SER A 524 4.31 15.58 -16.38
C SER A 524 3.08 16.50 -16.33
N SER A 525 1.92 16.00 -15.88
CA SER A 525 0.72 16.79 -15.60
C SER A 525 0.97 17.85 -14.52
N ALA A 526 1.68 17.50 -13.44
CA ALA A 526 2.11 18.45 -12.43
C ALA A 526 3.02 19.55 -13.03
N GLY A 527 3.98 19.17 -13.88
CA GLY A 527 4.82 20.11 -14.64
C GLY A 527 4.06 20.95 -15.68
N LYS A 528 2.79 20.63 -15.98
CA LYS A 528 1.89 21.46 -16.81
C LYS A 528 0.94 22.34 -16.00
N VAL A 529 0.95 22.26 -14.66
CA VAL A 529 0.09 23.10 -13.81
C VAL A 529 0.31 24.59 -14.08
N GLN A 530 1.56 25.06 -14.07
CA GLN A 530 1.89 26.47 -14.30
C GLN A 530 1.44 26.98 -15.68
N PRO A 531 1.79 26.36 -16.82
CA PRO A 531 1.34 26.86 -18.13
C PRO A 531 -0.18 26.77 -18.33
N ILE A 532 -0.88 25.77 -17.79
CA ILE A 532 -2.35 25.73 -17.84
C ILE A 532 -2.96 26.82 -16.94
N GLY A 533 -2.36 27.07 -15.77
CA GLY A 533 -2.75 28.17 -14.88
C GLY A 533 -2.59 29.52 -15.57
N PHE A 534 -1.49 29.73 -16.28
CA PHE A 534 -1.27 30.94 -17.06
C PHE A 534 -2.29 31.12 -18.19
N LEU A 535 -2.56 30.08 -18.99
CA LEU A 535 -3.62 30.12 -20.02
C LEU A 535 -5.02 30.38 -19.42
N THR A 536 -5.29 29.86 -18.22
CA THR A 536 -6.55 30.12 -17.50
C THR A 536 -6.61 31.55 -16.97
N GLY A 537 -5.50 32.10 -16.48
CA GLY A 537 -5.37 33.51 -16.08
C GLY A 537 -5.48 34.47 -17.27
N ASP A 538 -4.90 34.14 -18.42
CA ASP A 538 -5.06 34.92 -19.66
C ASP A 538 -6.52 34.89 -20.16
N PHE A 539 -7.21 33.75 -20.04
CA PHE A 539 -8.65 33.67 -20.29
C PHE A 539 -9.49 34.51 -19.32
N LEU A 540 -9.15 34.51 -18.02
CA LEU A 540 -9.76 35.40 -17.04
C LEU A 540 -9.56 36.87 -17.40
N ASN A 541 -8.34 37.25 -17.75
CA ASN A 541 -8.00 38.60 -18.21
C ASN A 541 -8.83 39.02 -19.42
N PHE A 542 -8.96 38.13 -20.42
CA PHE A 542 -9.85 38.35 -21.55
C PHE A 542 -11.30 38.63 -21.08
N LEU A 543 -11.89 37.79 -20.21
CA LEU A 543 -13.25 38.02 -19.71
C LEU A 543 -13.38 39.35 -18.93
N LEU A 544 -12.37 39.74 -18.15
CA LEU A 544 -12.34 41.03 -17.45
C LEU A 544 -12.32 42.21 -18.44
N THR A 545 -11.53 42.15 -19.52
CA THR A 545 -11.54 43.20 -20.57
C THR A 545 -12.89 43.33 -21.29
N GLN A 546 -13.67 42.25 -21.35
CA GLN A 546 -15.03 42.25 -21.91
C GLN A 546 -16.08 42.81 -20.93
N GLY A 547 -15.68 43.14 -19.69
CA GLY A 547 -16.55 43.73 -18.66
C GLY A 547 -17.12 42.72 -17.66
N LEU A 548 -16.51 41.55 -17.47
CA LEU A 548 -16.88 40.64 -16.38
C LEU A 548 -16.59 41.32 -15.04
N ASN A 549 -17.56 41.31 -14.13
CA ASN A 549 -17.37 41.82 -12.77
C ASN A 549 -16.57 40.81 -11.93
N VAL A 550 -15.32 41.15 -11.58
CA VAL A 550 -14.42 40.29 -10.80
C VAL A 550 -15.04 39.82 -9.49
N SER A 551 -15.84 40.66 -8.82
CA SER A 551 -16.47 40.35 -7.52
C SER A 551 -17.47 39.17 -7.55
N GLN A 552 -17.86 38.71 -8.75
CA GLN A 552 -18.76 37.57 -8.94
C GLN A 552 -18.05 36.30 -9.44
N LEU A 553 -16.71 36.31 -9.50
CA LEU A 553 -15.87 35.19 -9.91
C LEU A 553 -15.58 34.24 -8.73
N HIS A 554 -15.66 32.94 -9.00
CA HIS A 554 -15.23 31.89 -8.07
C HIS A 554 -14.52 30.79 -8.86
N ILE A 555 -13.23 30.56 -8.56
CA ILE A 555 -12.45 29.48 -9.17
C ILE A 555 -12.40 28.29 -8.20
N ILE A 556 -12.61 27.09 -8.70
CA ILE A 556 -12.70 25.85 -7.92
C ILE A 556 -11.79 24.83 -8.59
N GLY A 557 -10.75 24.37 -7.91
CA GLY A 557 -9.79 23.42 -8.47
C GLY A 557 -9.71 22.13 -7.66
N PHE A 558 -9.71 20.98 -8.33
CA PHE A 558 -9.57 19.66 -7.70
C PHE A 558 -8.20 19.04 -7.95
N SER A 559 -7.54 18.52 -6.91
CA SER A 559 -6.26 17.83 -7.03
C SER A 559 -5.20 18.73 -7.72
N LEU A 560 -4.58 18.30 -8.82
CA LEU A 560 -3.69 19.17 -9.62
C LEU A 560 -4.38 20.47 -10.08
N GLY A 561 -5.69 20.42 -10.35
CA GLY A 561 -6.50 21.58 -10.73
C GLY A 561 -6.59 22.65 -9.64
N ALA A 562 -6.37 22.31 -8.36
CA ALA A 562 -6.28 23.30 -7.27
C ALA A 562 -5.06 24.22 -7.45
N HIS A 563 -3.92 23.67 -7.88
CA HIS A 563 -2.72 24.45 -8.14
C HIS A 563 -2.81 25.23 -9.46
N VAL A 564 -3.53 24.69 -10.45
CA VAL A 564 -3.89 25.45 -11.66
C VAL A 564 -4.75 26.66 -11.31
N ALA A 565 -5.72 26.50 -10.39
CA ALA A 565 -6.56 27.60 -9.92
C ALA A 565 -5.74 28.69 -9.22
N GLY A 566 -4.78 28.31 -8.36
CA GLY A 566 -3.83 29.23 -7.75
C GLY A 566 -3.02 30.03 -8.77
N LYS A 567 -2.37 29.34 -9.71
CA LYS A 567 -1.62 29.97 -10.81
C LYS A 567 -2.48 30.80 -11.78
N ALA A 568 -3.79 30.54 -11.85
CA ALA A 568 -4.73 31.37 -12.61
C ALA A 568 -5.12 32.65 -11.86
N GLY A 569 -5.26 32.60 -10.53
CA GLY A 569 -5.51 33.77 -9.67
C GLY A 569 -4.31 34.71 -9.61
N ASP A 570 -3.12 34.17 -9.37
CA ASP A 570 -1.82 34.86 -9.42
C ASP A 570 -1.56 35.56 -10.78
N ARG A 571 -2.07 34.98 -11.88
CA ARG A 571 -1.96 35.54 -13.23
C ARG A 571 -3.05 36.55 -13.60
N ALA A 572 -4.13 36.65 -12.82
CA ALA A 572 -5.23 37.58 -13.10
C ALA A 572 -4.80 39.03 -12.86
N GLY A 573 -5.26 39.95 -13.73
CA GLY A 573 -4.98 41.38 -13.64
C GLY A 573 -5.72 42.11 -12.53
N GLU A 574 -6.70 41.43 -11.91
CA GLU A 574 -7.40 41.84 -10.70
C GLU A 574 -7.43 40.67 -9.72
N LEU A 575 -7.34 40.95 -8.42
CA LEU A 575 -7.29 39.91 -7.39
C LEU A 575 -8.63 39.15 -7.35
N VAL A 576 -8.56 37.83 -7.49
CA VAL A 576 -9.76 36.97 -7.51
C VAL A 576 -10.40 36.94 -6.10
N PRO A 577 -11.73 37.09 -5.94
CA PRO A 577 -12.35 37.14 -4.61
C PRO A 577 -12.30 35.81 -3.86
N ARG A 578 -12.38 34.69 -4.60
CA ARG A 578 -12.35 33.34 -4.00
C ARG A 578 -11.75 32.27 -4.91
N ILE A 579 -10.82 31.51 -4.35
CA ILE A 579 -10.40 30.20 -4.86
C ILE A 579 -10.77 29.11 -3.85
N THR A 580 -11.38 28.01 -4.30
CA THR A 580 -11.59 26.81 -3.48
C THR A 580 -10.69 25.67 -3.96
N GLY A 581 -9.83 25.16 -3.09
CA GLY A 581 -9.02 23.97 -3.31
C GLY A 581 -9.72 22.71 -2.80
N LEU A 582 -10.04 21.78 -3.70
CA LEU A 582 -10.64 20.50 -3.35
C LEU A 582 -9.56 19.42 -3.37
N ASP A 583 -9.19 18.91 -2.20
CA ASP A 583 -8.09 17.97 -1.97
C ASP A 583 -6.83 18.28 -2.84
N PRO A 584 -6.19 19.45 -2.67
CA PRO A 584 -5.03 19.87 -3.49
C PRO A 584 -3.91 18.82 -3.45
N ALA A 585 -3.28 18.52 -4.57
CA ALA A 585 -2.42 17.33 -4.67
C ALA A 585 -1.00 17.56 -4.11
N TYR A 586 -0.64 16.87 -3.03
CA TYR A 586 0.68 17.01 -2.40
C TYR A 586 1.87 16.49 -3.24
N PRO A 587 1.80 15.35 -3.95
CA PRO A 587 2.98 14.81 -4.61
C PRO A 587 3.50 15.76 -5.71
N GLY A 588 4.79 16.09 -5.67
CA GLY A 588 5.41 17.01 -6.63
C GLY A 588 5.31 18.49 -6.29
N PHE A 589 4.61 18.86 -5.21
CA PHE A 589 4.46 20.25 -4.76
C PHE A 589 5.05 20.40 -3.34
N SER A 590 5.98 21.33 -3.15
CA SER A 590 6.62 21.54 -1.84
C SER A 590 5.76 22.44 -0.94
N MET A 591 5.84 22.22 0.37
CA MET A 591 5.31 23.18 1.36
C MET A 591 6.01 24.53 1.24
N ASP A 592 7.33 24.52 1.05
CA ASP A 592 8.19 25.71 1.08
C ASP A 592 8.20 26.48 -0.25
N ASN A 593 7.68 25.89 -1.34
CA ASN A 593 7.59 26.54 -2.65
C ASN A 593 6.16 26.98 -2.92
N THR A 594 5.74 28.05 -2.24
CA THR A 594 4.44 28.74 -2.42
C THR A 594 4.17 29.04 -3.89
N ASP A 595 5.17 29.55 -4.60
CA ASP A 595 5.09 29.99 -6.00
C ASP A 595 4.72 28.87 -6.98
N ALA A 596 4.97 27.61 -6.63
CA ALA A 596 4.68 26.44 -7.47
C ALA A 596 3.32 25.77 -7.19
N ARG A 597 2.62 26.12 -6.11
CA ARG A 597 1.36 25.48 -5.68
C ARG A 597 0.20 26.50 -5.60
N LEU A 598 -0.87 26.08 -4.94
CA LEU A 598 -1.94 26.98 -4.47
C LEU A 598 -1.49 27.55 -3.12
N ASP A 599 -1.60 28.85 -2.95
CA ASP A 599 -1.28 29.55 -1.70
C ASP A 599 -2.36 30.59 -1.35
N VAL A 600 -2.30 31.12 -0.12
CA VAL A 600 -3.24 32.14 0.38
C VAL A 600 -3.13 33.47 -0.37
N THR A 601 -2.00 33.74 -1.02
CA THR A 601 -1.79 34.95 -1.82
C THR A 601 -2.55 34.96 -3.16
N ASP A 602 -3.02 33.81 -3.64
CA ASP A 602 -3.58 33.67 -5.00
C ASP A 602 -5.00 34.28 -5.15
N ALA A 603 -5.66 34.66 -4.04
CA ALA A 603 -6.98 35.27 -4.00
C ALA A 603 -7.26 36.01 -2.68
N GLU A 604 -8.28 36.90 -2.64
CA GLU A 604 -8.74 37.55 -1.39
C GLU A 604 -9.14 36.55 -0.30
N PHE A 605 -9.66 35.39 -0.74
CA PHE A 605 -10.02 34.28 0.13
C PHE A 605 -9.72 32.94 -0.55
N VAL A 606 -9.12 32.02 0.21
CA VAL A 606 -8.73 30.68 -0.27
C VAL A 606 -9.23 29.66 0.74
N ASP A 607 -10.21 28.84 0.36
CA ASP A 607 -10.73 27.77 1.21
C ASP A 607 -10.36 26.38 0.69
N ILE A 608 -9.92 25.49 1.58
CA ILE A 608 -9.46 24.14 1.21
C ILE A 608 -10.36 23.09 1.86
N ILE A 609 -10.76 22.07 1.11
CA ILE A 609 -11.42 20.87 1.66
C ILE A 609 -10.45 19.69 1.54
N HIS A 610 -9.91 19.27 2.68
CA HIS A 610 -9.02 18.12 2.82
C HIS A 610 -9.87 16.86 3.09
N THR A 611 -9.85 15.90 2.17
CA THR A 611 -10.54 14.61 2.33
C THR A 611 -9.62 13.40 2.24
N ASN A 612 -8.37 13.56 1.82
CA ASN A 612 -7.34 12.51 1.83
C ASN A 612 -5.93 13.06 2.12
N SER A 613 -5.83 13.87 3.18
CA SER A 613 -4.64 14.59 3.66
C SER A 613 -3.74 13.79 4.60
N ALA A 614 -3.76 12.46 4.55
CA ALA A 614 -2.75 11.67 5.24
C ALA A 614 -1.34 11.93 4.63
N LEU A 615 -0.27 11.58 5.32
CA LEU A 615 1.06 11.65 4.70
C LEU A 615 1.11 10.72 3.47
N LEU A 616 1.91 11.11 2.47
CA LEU A 616 2.13 10.36 1.23
C LEU A 616 2.48 8.87 1.48
N PHE A 617 3.22 8.60 2.55
CA PHE A 617 3.64 7.27 2.99
C PHE A 617 2.55 6.45 3.71
N SER A 618 1.49 7.10 4.20
CA SER A 618 0.29 6.50 4.77
C SER A 618 -0.88 6.45 3.77
N GLY A 619 -0.64 6.80 2.50
CA GLY A 619 -1.62 6.73 1.42
C GLY A 619 -2.45 8.01 1.19
N GLY A 620 -2.09 9.15 1.78
CA GLY A 620 -2.75 10.41 1.44
C GLY A 620 -2.22 11.04 0.16
N LEU A 621 -3.12 11.60 -0.64
CA LEU A 621 -2.83 12.30 -1.89
C LEU A 621 -2.87 13.83 -1.74
N SER A 622 -3.40 14.35 -0.63
CA SER A 622 -3.49 15.79 -0.36
C SER A 622 -2.53 16.28 0.73
N PHE A 623 -2.46 17.60 0.89
CA PHE A 623 -1.54 18.29 1.79
C PHE A 623 -1.86 17.97 3.26
N PRO A 624 -0.89 17.48 4.06
CA PRO A 624 -1.11 17.07 5.46
C PRO A 624 -1.19 18.24 6.46
N THR A 625 -1.15 19.47 5.96
CA THR A 625 -1.06 20.73 6.69
C THR A 625 -1.91 21.78 5.98
N PRO A 626 -2.46 22.77 6.72
CA PRO A 626 -3.25 23.83 6.09
C PRO A 626 -2.43 24.63 5.09
N ILE A 627 -3.06 24.99 3.97
CA ILE A 627 -2.49 25.85 2.92
C ILE A 627 -3.48 26.94 2.46
N GLY A 628 -4.64 27.04 3.12
CA GLY A 628 -5.66 28.04 2.84
C GLY A 628 -5.72 29.16 3.87
N HIS A 629 -6.62 30.10 3.60
CA HIS A 629 -7.13 31.03 4.60
C HIS A 629 -8.00 30.28 5.61
N ALA A 630 -8.84 29.35 5.14
CA ALA A 630 -9.64 28.43 5.94
C ALA A 630 -9.53 27.00 5.39
N ASP A 631 -9.16 26.05 6.25
CA ASP A 631 -8.94 24.66 5.87
C ASP A 631 -9.95 23.76 6.59
N PHE A 632 -10.73 23.01 5.81
CA PHE A 632 -11.80 22.14 6.27
C PHE A 632 -11.35 20.68 6.23
N TRP A 633 -11.53 19.99 7.35
CA TRP A 633 -11.04 18.62 7.57
C TRP A 633 -12.21 17.69 7.96
N PRO A 634 -13.14 17.40 7.03
CA PRO A 634 -14.21 16.42 7.26
C PRO A 634 -13.63 15.08 7.71
N ASN A 635 -14.11 14.60 8.86
CA ASN A 635 -13.65 13.39 9.54
C ASN A 635 -12.14 13.37 9.81
N GLY A 636 -11.53 14.54 9.99
CA GLY A 636 -10.07 14.70 10.19
C GLY A 636 -9.25 14.71 8.90
N GLY A 637 -9.90 14.70 7.74
CA GLY A 637 -9.27 14.78 6.43
C GLY A 637 -8.61 13.48 5.93
N SER A 638 -8.70 12.37 6.66
CA SER A 638 -8.04 11.11 6.31
C SER A 638 -8.94 10.14 5.53
N ASP A 639 -9.62 9.23 6.21
CA ASP A 639 -10.51 8.25 5.59
C ASP A 639 -11.97 8.63 5.76
N GLN A 640 -12.64 8.79 4.63
CA GLN A 640 -14.00 9.29 4.62
C GLN A 640 -15.00 8.15 4.86
N PRO A 641 -16.04 8.36 5.69
CA PRO A 641 -17.10 7.37 5.90
C PRO A 641 -17.64 6.82 4.58
N GLY A 642 -17.83 5.50 4.51
CA GLY A 642 -18.25 4.77 3.30
C GLY A 642 -17.14 4.43 2.30
N CYS A 643 -15.92 4.98 2.43
CA CYS A 643 -14.84 4.73 1.47
C CYS A 643 -13.99 3.47 1.75
N LEU A 644 -14.10 2.82 2.92
CA LEU A 644 -13.42 1.56 3.24
C LEU A 644 -11.90 1.57 2.94
N GLU A 645 -11.18 2.57 3.47
CA GLU A 645 -9.73 2.80 3.27
C GLU A 645 -9.32 3.01 1.79
N SER A 646 -10.28 3.23 0.89
CA SER A 646 -9.98 3.56 -0.50
C SER A 646 -9.54 5.02 -0.62
N ILE A 647 -8.23 5.22 -0.63
CA ILE A 647 -7.50 6.45 -0.95
C ILE A 647 -8.21 7.28 -2.03
N ILE A 648 -8.50 6.66 -3.19
CA ILE A 648 -9.15 7.33 -4.32
C ILE A 648 -10.59 7.74 -3.98
N CYS A 649 -11.36 6.89 -3.28
CA CYS A 649 -12.70 7.28 -2.84
C CYS A 649 -12.66 8.48 -1.90
N SER A 650 -11.79 8.43 -0.87
CA SER A 650 -11.59 9.52 0.07
C SER A 650 -11.17 10.80 -0.68
N HIS A 651 -10.23 10.72 -1.61
CA HIS A 651 -9.76 11.85 -2.43
C HIS A 651 -10.88 12.51 -3.25
N TYR A 652 -11.76 11.73 -3.87
CA TYR A 652 -12.90 12.27 -4.62
C TYR A 652 -14.02 12.85 -3.74
N ARG A 653 -14.00 12.64 -2.41
CA ARG A 653 -15.05 13.18 -1.52
C ARG A 653 -15.05 14.70 -1.42
N ALA A 654 -13.91 15.39 -1.55
CA ALA A 654 -13.89 16.86 -1.53
C ALA A 654 -14.84 17.45 -2.59
N VAL A 655 -14.82 16.92 -3.81
CA VAL A 655 -15.72 17.38 -4.88
C VAL A 655 -17.17 16.97 -4.65
N ILE A 656 -17.41 15.79 -4.09
CA ILE A 656 -18.76 15.31 -3.76
C ILE A 656 -19.39 16.17 -2.64
N TYR A 657 -18.66 16.43 -1.54
CA TYR A 657 -19.11 17.28 -0.45
C TYR A 657 -19.31 18.73 -0.92
N PHE A 658 -18.39 19.28 -1.71
CA PHE A 658 -18.56 20.62 -2.27
C PHE A 658 -19.79 20.69 -3.21
N THR A 659 -20.02 19.67 -4.04
CA THR A 659 -21.20 19.60 -4.91
C THR A 659 -22.49 19.56 -4.09
N GLU A 660 -22.56 18.70 -3.06
CA GLU A 660 -23.72 18.66 -2.15
C GLU A 660 -23.93 20.01 -1.43
N SER A 661 -22.85 20.70 -1.04
CA SER A 661 -22.92 21.98 -0.30
C SER A 661 -23.64 23.11 -1.04
N ILE A 662 -23.74 23.06 -2.39
CA ILE A 662 -24.36 24.11 -3.20
C ILE A 662 -25.86 24.22 -2.95
N ASN A 663 -26.59 23.09 -3.05
CA ASN A 663 -28.04 23.00 -2.84
C ASN A 663 -28.40 22.20 -1.58
N ALA A 664 -27.50 22.20 -0.59
CA ALA A 664 -27.65 21.35 0.58
C ALA A 664 -28.94 21.64 1.35
N ILE A 665 -29.75 20.60 1.57
CA ILE A 665 -30.93 20.64 2.46
C ILE A 665 -30.48 20.90 3.92
N LYS A 666 -29.22 20.55 4.23
CA LYS A 666 -28.59 20.62 5.54
C LYS A 666 -27.19 21.22 5.38
N PRO A 667 -26.80 22.25 6.14
CA PRO A 667 -25.45 22.81 6.03
C PRO A 667 -24.36 21.83 6.50
N PHE A 668 -23.19 21.87 5.86
CA PHE A 668 -21.97 21.25 6.36
C PHE A 668 -21.38 22.13 7.48
N THR A 669 -22.09 22.24 8.60
CA THR A 669 -21.66 23.02 9.75
C THR A 669 -20.35 22.44 10.31
N SER A 670 -19.34 23.29 10.43
CA SER A 670 -18.01 22.96 10.90
C SER A 670 -17.59 23.89 12.02
N THR A 671 -16.72 23.43 12.91
CA THR A 671 -16.25 24.17 14.09
C THR A 671 -14.77 24.43 13.99
N LYS A 672 -14.37 25.69 14.18
CA LYS A 672 -12.97 26.10 14.25
C LYS A 672 -12.27 25.41 15.41
N CYS A 673 -11.12 24.81 15.16
CA CYS A 673 -10.33 24.15 16.20
C CYS A 673 -8.84 24.17 15.85
N ALA A 674 -7.96 23.90 16.81
CA ALA A 674 -6.53 23.77 16.52
C ALA A 674 -6.25 22.46 15.76
N THR A 675 -6.74 21.33 16.28
CA THR A 675 -6.59 20.00 15.66
C THR A 675 -7.89 19.20 15.63
N HIS A 676 -7.91 18.12 14.83
CA HIS A 676 -9.02 17.16 14.81
C HIS A 676 -9.21 16.46 16.17
N ALA A 677 -8.12 16.26 16.93
CA ALA A 677 -8.17 15.68 18.26
C ALA A 677 -8.89 16.62 19.24
N ASP A 678 -8.56 17.93 19.21
CA ASP A 678 -9.25 18.94 20.02
C ASP A 678 -10.73 19.03 19.65
N TRP A 679 -11.06 18.94 18.37
CA TRP A 679 -12.46 18.94 17.91
C TRP A 679 -13.23 17.72 18.38
N THR A 680 -12.63 16.53 18.25
CA THR A 680 -13.22 15.26 18.74
C THR A 680 -13.38 15.28 20.26
N ALA A 681 -12.45 15.91 20.99
CA ALA A 681 -12.48 16.06 22.44
C ALA A 681 -13.37 17.23 22.92
N GLY A 682 -13.89 18.07 22.03
CA GLY A 682 -14.67 19.27 22.36
C GLY A 682 -13.86 20.40 23.00
N LEU A 683 -12.54 20.40 22.84
CA LEU A 683 -11.55 21.33 23.41
C LEU A 683 -11.29 22.57 22.53
N CYS A 684 -12.07 22.78 21.47
CA CYS A 684 -12.03 24.03 20.72
C CYS A 684 -12.31 25.23 21.63
N GLY A 685 -11.76 26.39 21.28
CA GLY A 685 -11.95 27.65 22.00
C GLY A 685 -13.39 28.21 21.87
N PRO A 686 -13.57 29.55 21.78
CA PRO A 686 -14.87 30.11 21.44
C PRO A 686 -15.45 29.43 20.20
N LYS A 687 -16.73 29.06 20.23
CA LYS A 687 -17.40 28.29 19.15
C LYS A 687 -17.62 29.14 17.90
N GLU A 688 -16.54 29.46 17.20
CA GLU A 688 -16.54 29.99 15.85
C GLU A 688 -16.91 28.86 14.87
N ASN A 689 -18.18 28.80 14.50
CA ASN A 689 -18.69 27.86 13.50
C ASN A 689 -18.82 28.56 12.14
N THR A 690 -18.57 27.82 11.06
CA THR A 690 -18.83 28.24 9.69
C THR A 690 -19.30 27.04 8.85
N GLU A 691 -19.85 27.27 7.67
CA GLU A 691 -20.21 26.21 6.73
C GLU A 691 -19.01 25.83 5.87
N MET A 692 -18.75 24.53 5.68
CA MET A 692 -17.81 24.04 4.67
C MET A 692 -18.46 24.06 3.29
N GLY A 693 -17.71 24.46 2.26
CA GLY A 693 -18.15 24.40 0.87
C GLY A 693 -18.71 25.73 0.36
N PHE A 694 -19.73 25.68 -0.50
CA PHE A 694 -20.18 26.86 -1.25
C PHE A 694 -20.56 28.05 -0.37
N SER A 695 -21.29 27.81 0.73
CA SER A 695 -21.81 28.83 1.66
C SER A 695 -20.81 29.33 2.73
N VAL A 696 -19.53 28.96 2.66
CA VAL A 696 -18.52 29.40 3.66
C VAL A 696 -18.43 30.92 3.75
N SER A 697 -18.25 31.44 4.97
CA SER A 697 -17.93 32.85 5.17
C SER A 697 -16.50 33.18 4.71
N THR A 698 -16.35 34.20 3.86
CA THR A 698 -15.03 34.68 3.40
C THR A 698 -14.17 35.31 4.51
N SER A 699 -14.74 35.56 5.70
CA SER A 699 -13.99 35.96 6.90
C SER A 699 -13.48 34.78 7.73
N ALA A 700 -13.86 33.54 7.40
CA ALA A 700 -13.38 32.34 8.10
C ALA A 700 -11.86 32.26 8.01
N ARG A 701 -11.18 32.01 9.12
CA ARG A 701 -9.72 31.79 9.17
C ARG A 701 -9.36 30.61 10.06
N GLY A 702 -8.35 29.82 9.68
CA GLY A 702 -7.83 28.66 10.42
C GLY A 702 -8.47 27.32 10.07
N ASN A 703 -8.22 26.29 10.89
CA ASN A 703 -8.73 24.93 10.67
C ASN A 703 -10.16 24.75 11.20
N TYR A 704 -11.00 24.07 10.42
CA TYR A 704 -12.38 23.73 10.74
C TYR A 704 -12.64 22.24 10.58
N PHE A 705 -13.37 21.64 11.53
CA PHE A 705 -13.61 20.20 11.59
C PHE A 705 -15.11 19.91 11.65
N LEU A 706 -15.51 18.77 11.06
CA LEU A 706 -16.90 18.31 10.95
C LEU A 706 -16.96 16.80 10.69
N ALA A 707 -18.09 16.16 11.02
CA ALA A 707 -18.39 14.78 10.63
C ALA A 707 -19.34 14.75 9.44
N THR A 708 -19.30 13.65 8.67
CA THR A 708 -20.23 13.38 7.56
C THR A 708 -20.84 11.98 7.67
N ASN A 709 -21.97 11.74 7.00
CA ASN A 709 -22.50 10.39 6.82
C ASN A 709 -21.62 9.55 5.87
N SER A 710 -21.80 8.23 5.88
CA SER A 710 -21.19 7.33 4.88
C SER A 710 -21.82 7.42 3.49
N GLU A 711 -23.07 7.89 3.41
CA GLU A 711 -23.88 7.98 2.19
C GLU A 711 -24.64 9.32 2.15
N ALA A 712 -25.07 9.73 0.95
CA ALA A 712 -25.78 11.00 0.75
C ALA A 712 -27.18 10.99 1.41
N PRO A 713 -27.65 12.11 1.99
CA PRO A 713 -26.94 13.38 2.16
C PRO A 713 -25.81 13.27 3.20
N PHE A 714 -24.61 13.70 2.83
CA PHE A 714 -23.41 13.64 3.67
C PHE A 714 -23.46 14.66 4.81
N ALA A 715 -24.12 15.80 4.61
CA ALA A 715 -24.25 16.87 5.59
C ALA A 715 -25.20 16.53 6.75
N LEU A 716 -24.73 16.72 7.99
CA LEU A 716 -25.51 16.45 9.19
C LEU A 716 -26.45 17.59 9.60
N GLY A 717 -26.16 18.84 9.19
CA GLY A 717 -27.09 19.97 9.23
C GLY A 717 -27.27 20.66 10.58
N GLY A 718 -26.17 21.13 11.18
CA GLY A 718 -26.20 21.92 12.43
C GLY A 718 -26.57 21.15 13.70
N GLU A 719 -27.30 20.04 13.60
CA GLU A 719 -27.32 19.02 14.64
C GLU A 719 -25.88 18.50 14.83
N ILE A 720 -25.25 18.90 15.94
CA ILE A 720 -24.09 18.18 16.49
C ILE A 720 -24.62 16.83 16.98
N LYS A 721 -24.84 15.90 16.05
CA LYS A 721 -24.86 14.48 16.33
C LYS A 721 -23.44 14.06 16.67
N CYS A 722 -23.05 14.33 17.92
CA CYS A 722 -22.41 13.29 18.69
C CYS A 722 -23.27 12.03 18.48
N VAL A 723 -22.73 11.05 17.76
CA VAL A 723 -23.45 9.81 17.52
C VAL A 723 -23.57 9.10 18.87
N LEU A 724 -24.71 9.31 19.52
CA LEU A 724 -25.11 8.72 20.78
C LEU A 724 -25.45 7.22 20.62
N ASN A 725 -24.49 6.47 20.09
CA ASN A 725 -24.12 5.16 20.64
C ASN A 725 -22.96 5.29 21.66
N GLY A 726 -22.41 6.49 21.88
CA GLY A 726 -21.55 6.83 23.01
C GLY A 726 -22.23 7.80 23.98
N LEU A 727 -22.95 7.28 24.98
CA LEU A 727 -23.46 8.06 26.11
C LEU A 727 -22.36 8.21 27.18
N LEU A 728 -21.75 9.40 27.29
CA LEU A 728 -21.74 10.24 28.51
C LEU A 728 -21.01 11.58 28.23
N PRO A 729 -21.39 12.70 28.88
CA PRO A 729 -20.93 14.04 28.51
C PRO A 729 -19.72 14.55 29.31
N ALA A 730 -19.04 15.55 28.74
CA ALA A 730 -18.17 16.55 29.38
C ALA A 730 -17.28 16.03 30.51
N ILE A 731 -16.05 15.60 30.18
CA ILE A 731 -15.25 14.85 31.13
C ILE A 731 -13.87 15.43 31.40
N ASN A 732 -13.74 15.84 32.67
CA ASN A 732 -12.58 15.67 33.53
C ASN A 732 -11.46 14.80 32.92
N PRO A 733 -10.17 15.22 32.95
CA PRO A 733 -9.02 14.42 32.50
C PRO A 733 -9.06 12.92 32.85
N ALA A 734 -9.67 12.56 33.99
CA ALA A 734 -9.97 11.19 34.40
C ALA A 734 -10.73 10.30 33.38
N ILE A 735 -11.42 10.81 32.35
CA ILE A 735 -11.99 9.98 31.25
C ILE A 735 -11.33 10.22 29.88
N ALA A 736 -10.41 11.16 29.74
CA ALA A 736 -9.38 10.99 28.69
C ALA A 736 -8.57 9.71 28.99
N ASP A 737 -8.21 9.54 30.27
CA ASP A 737 -7.68 8.28 30.78
C ASP A 737 -8.67 7.12 30.57
N SER A 738 -9.93 7.22 31.00
CA SER A 738 -10.89 6.10 30.86
C SER A 738 -11.34 5.78 29.43
N MET A 739 -11.20 6.66 28.44
CA MET A 739 -11.44 6.32 27.03
C MET A 739 -10.26 5.55 26.43
N ALA A 740 -9.02 5.98 26.69
CA ALA A 740 -7.87 5.17 26.32
C ALA A 740 -7.84 3.85 27.11
N ALA A 741 -8.33 3.81 28.36
CA ALA A 741 -8.47 2.57 29.14
C ALA A 741 -9.49 1.59 28.55
N SER A 742 -10.46 2.07 27.74
CA SER A 742 -11.40 1.20 27.01
C SER A 742 -10.80 0.59 25.74
N GLN A 743 -9.60 1.02 25.34
CA GLN A 743 -8.87 0.59 24.14
C GLN A 743 -7.48 0.01 24.48
N VAL A 744 -7.17 -0.12 25.77
CA VAL A 744 -5.93 -0.65 26.32
C VAL A 744 -6.29 -1.77 27.29
N HIS A 745 -6.06 -3.02 26.89
CA HIS A 745 -6.45 -4.20 27.65
C HIS A 745 -5.25 -4.77 28.42
N PHE A 746 -5.39 -4.94 29.74
CA PHE A 746 -4.37 -5.60 30.57
C PHE A 746 -4.65 -7.09 30.67
N MET A 747 -4.07 -7.86 29.75
CA MET A 747 -4.30 -9.29 29.64
C MET A 747 -3.37 -10.05 30.60
N LEU A 748 -3.92 -10.75 31.60
CA LEU A 748 -3.16 -11.59 32.54
C LEU A 748 -3.08 -13.04 32.09
N TRP A 749 -1.87 -13.59 32.12
CA TRP A 749 -1.60 -15.02 32.10
C TRP A 749 -0.77 -15.47 33.29
N THR A 750 -1.02 -16.70 33.72
CA THR A 750 -0.27 -17.42 34.74
C THR A 750 -0.17 -18.89 34.31
N ARG A 751 0.60 -19.69 35.04
CA ARG A 751 0.61 -21.16 34.85
C ARG A 751 -0.76 -21.83 35.02
N ARG A 752 -1.74 -21.16 35.62
CA ARG A 752 -3.12 -21.64 35.78
C ARG A 752 -4.03 -21.29 34.59
N ASN A 753 -3.63 -20.31 33.77
CA ASN A 753 -4.34 -19.89 32.57
C ASN A 753 -3.35 -19.54 31.44
N PRO A 754 -2.56 -20.51 30.93
CA PRO A 754 -1.52 -20.24 29.93
C PRO A 754 -2.08 -19.98 28.52
N LEU A 755 -3.30 -20.46 28.23
CA LEU A 755 -3.95 -20.32 26.93
C LEU A 755 -4.78 -19.03 26.88
N LEU A 756 -5.89 -19.01 27.64
CA LEU A 756 -6.82 -17.89 27.74
C LEU A 756 -6.39 -16.88 28.81
N PHE A 757 -6.35 -15.60 28.46
CA PHE A 757 -6.09 -14.53 29.43
C PHE A 757 -7.29 -14.30 30.36
N GLN A 758 -7.01 -13.66 31.48
CA GLN A 758 -8.02 -12.97 32.28
C GLN A 758 -7.75 -11.47 32.15
N GLU A 759 -8.77 -10.69 31.80
CA GLU A 759 -8.60 -9.24 31.72
C GLU A 759 -8.57 -8.63 33.13
N LEU A 760 -7.62 -7.72 33.36
CA LEU A 760 -7.51 -6.95 34.59
C LEU A 760 -7.89 -5.50 34.34
N PHE A 761 -8.62 -4.90 35.28
CA PHE A 761 -9.05 -3.51 35.20
C PHE A 761 -8.40 -2.68 36.31
N ILE A 762 -8.03 -1.44 35.98
CA ILE A 762 -7.49 -0.48 36.95
C ILE A 762 -8.56 -0.24 38.03
N ASN A 763 -8.15 -0.29 39.31
CA ASN A 763 -9.01 -0.13 40.50
C ASN A 763 -10.02 -1.27 40.78
N ASP A 764 -10.00 -2.38 40.04
CA ASP A 764 -10.86 -3.54 40.35
C ASP A 764 -10.16 -4.56 41.26
N GLU A 765 -10.16 -4.31 42.57
CA GLU A 765 -9.64 -5.24 43.57
C GLU A 765 -10.37 -6.61 43.53
N ARG A 766 -11.67 -6.63 43.19
CA ARG A 766 -12.45 -7.87 43.17
C ARG A 766 -12.10 -8.72 41.95
N GLY A 767 -12.01 -8.12 40.77
CA GLY A 767 -11.50 -8.78 39.56
C GLY A 767 -10.07 -9.28 39.75
N LEU A 768 -9.18 -8.45 40.31
CA LEU A 768 -7.80 -8.86 40.61
C LEU A 768 -7.76 -10.06 41.57
N SER A 769 -8.59 -10.06 42.62
CA SER A 769 -8.63 -11.13 43.63
C SER A 769 -9.39 -12.38 43.18
N ALA A 770 -10.28 -12.27 42.18
CA ALA A 770 -10.97 -13.39 41.54
C ALA A 770 -10.20 -13.99 40.35
N SER A 771 -9.24 -13.24 39.80
CA SER A 771 -8.31 -13.72 38.78
C SER A 771 -7.28 -14.70 39.35
N ASN A 772 -6.47 -15.29 38.48
CA ASN A 772 -5.33 -16.11 38.89
C ASN A 772 -4.12 -15.30 39.40
N PHE A 773 -4.22 -13.97 39.50
CA PHE A 773 -3.11 -13.10 39.92
C PHE A 773 -2.64 -13.42 41.35
N VAL A 774 -1.35 -13.71 41.50
CA VAL A 774 -0.74 -14.03 42.80
C VAL A 774 0.12 -12.85 43.25
N ARG A 775 -0.37 -12.09 44.24
CA ARG A 775 0.27 -10.84 44.73
C ARG A 775 1.74 -11.02 45.17
N THR A 776 2.13 -12.22 45.62
CA THR A 776 3.50 -12.53 46.05
C THR A 776 4.47 -12.92 44.93
N ASN A 777 3.94 -13.27 43.75
CA ASN A 777 4.74 -13.72 42.60
C ASN A 777 5.40 -12.54 41.87
N PRO A 778 6.56 -12.77 41.22
CA PRO A 778 7.11 -11.82 40.26
C PRO A 778 6.09 -11.44 39.18
N THR A 779 6.06 -10.18 38.80
CA THR A 779 5.08 -9.66 37.84
C THR A 779 5.80 -8.98 36.68
N LYS A 780 5.61 -9.51 35.47
CA LYS A 780 6.21 -8.99 34.23
C LYS A 780 5.12 -8.29 33.42
N ILE A 781 5.40 -7.11 32.91
CA ILE A 781 4.47 -6.35 32.07
C ILE A 781 5.14 -6.11 30.71
N TYR A 782 4.56 -6.65 29.64
CA TYR A 782 5.05 -6.51 28.28
C TYR A 782 4.16 -5.57 27.45
N VAL A 783 4.77 -4.71 26.63
CA VAL A 783 4.08 -3.82 25.70
C VAL A 783 4.60 -4.02 24.28
N HIS A 784 3.70 -4.32 23.36
CA HIS A 784 4.03 -4.55 21.94
C HIS A 784 4.22 -3.23 21.15
N GLY A 785 4.75 -3.36 19.93
CA GLY A 785 5.05 -2.24 19.03
C GLY A 785 3.94 -1.85 18.04
N PHE A 786 4.31 -1.01 17.06
CA PHE A 786 3.47 -0.58 15.95
C PHE A 786 3.01 -1.76 15.06
N THR A 787 1.75 -1.74 14.59
CA THR A 787 1.10 -2.82 13.82
C THR A 787 1.04 -4.20 14.51
N GLU A 788 1.28 -4.24 15.82
CA GLU A 788 1.19 -5.44 16.64
C GLU A 788 -0.03 -5.42 17.56
N ASN A 789 -0.29 -6.55 18.24
CA ASN A 789 -1.33 -6.70 19.25
C ASN A 789 -0.86 -7.66 20.35
N GLY A 790 -1.52 -7.63 21.49
CA GLY A 790 -1.14 -8.39 22.70
C GLY A 790 -1.23 -9.92 22.59
N GLN A 791 -1.70 -10.46 21.47
CA GLN A 791 -1.83 -11.89 21.19
C GLN A 791 -1.05 -12.32 19.92
N ASN A 792 -0.14 -11.49 19.42
CA ASN A 792 0.72 -11.84 18.29
C ASN A 792 1.79 -12.89 18.66
N ASP A 793 2.50 -13.43 17.65
CA ASP A 793 3.55 -14.45 17.84
C ASP A 793 4.60 -14.06 18.90
N LEU A 794 5.09 -12.81 18.85
CA LEU A 794 6.09 -12.33 19.79
C LEU A 794 5.55 -12.25 21.23
N SER A 795 4.34 -11.72 21.42
CA SER A 795 3.63 -11.68 22.71
C SER A 795 3.37 -13.10 23.25
N PHE A 796 2.96 -14.03 22.38
CA PHE A 796 2.74 -15.43 22.73
C PHE A 796 4.04 -16.11 23.19
N ARG A 797 5.15 -15.92 22.46
CA ARG A 797 6.43 -16.57 22.74
C ARG A 797 7.13 -16.01 23.98
N ILE A 798 7.10 -14.70 24.20
CA ILE A 798 7.68 -14.09 25.43
C ILE A 798 6.90 -14.49 26.68
N ARG A 799 5.56 -14.48 26.61
CA ARG A 799 4.68 -15.04 27.65
C ARG A 799 5.01 -16.51 27.91
N GLY A 800 5.07 -17.32 26.86
CA GLY A 800 5.35 -18.76 26.95
C GLY A 800 6.66 -19.04 27.67
N GLY A 801 7.76 -18.39 27.24
CA GLY A 801 9.07 -18.53 27.86
C GLY A 801 9.08 -18.14 29.35
N TYR A 802 8.40 -17.06 29.74
CA TYR A 802 8.30 -16.70 31.16
C TYR A 802 7.48 -17.70 31.96
N LEU A 803 6.30 -18.10 31.49
CA LEU A 803 5.45 -19.05 32.21
C LEU A 803 6.11 -20.42 32.35
N GLU A 804 6.92 -20.85 31.38
CA GLU A 804 7.72 -22.08 31.46
C GLU A 804 8.79 -22.00 32.57
N LYS A 805 9.54 -20.89 32.65
CA LYS A 805 10.70 -20.77 33.57
C LYS A 805 10.37 -20.26 34.96
N GLU A 806 9.44 -19.31 35.07
CA GLU A 806 9.14 -18.59 36.30
C GLU A 806 7.66 -18.79 36.70
N ASN A 807 7.38 -18.88 38.00
CA ASN A 807 6.00 -18.81 38.49
C ASN A 807 5.63 -17.33 38.67
N CYS A 808 5.39 -16.65 37.56
CA CYS A 808 5.10 -15.21 37.51
C CYS A 808 3.63 -14.92 37.16
N ASN A 809 3.21 -13.69 37.43
CA ASN A 809 2.11 -13.06 36.71
C ASN A 809 2.71 -12.45 35.44
N PHE A 810 2.28 -12.88 34.26
CA PHE A 810 2.69 -12.26 33.01
C PHE A 810 1.51 -11.44 32.46
N ILE A 811 1.74 -10.15 32.20
CA ILE A 811 0.70 -9.24 31.71
C ILE A 811 1.17 -8.63 30.40
N THR A 812 0.31 -8.65 29.37
CA THR A 812 0.53 -7.87 28.15
C THR A 812 -0.44 -6.71 28.13
N VAL A 813 0.07 -5.53 27.79
CA VAL A 813 -0.72 -4.34 27.48
C VAL A 813 -1.05 -4.40 26.00
N ASP A 814 -2.28 -4.78 25.66
CA ASP A 814 -2.77 -4.77 24.29
C ASP A 814 -3.36 -3.40 23.98
N TRP A 815 -2.69 -2.64 23.11
CA TRP A 815 -3.10 -1.31 22.65
C TRP A 815 -3.27 -1.30 21.11
N ALA A 816 -3.54 -2.46 20.50
CA ALA A 816 -3.61 -2.64 19.05
C ALA A 816 -4.43 -1.57 18.31
N LEU A 817 -5.61 -1.21 18.82
CA LEU A 817 -6.48 -0.19 18.20
C LEU A 817 -5.83 1.21 18.14
N LEU A 818 -4.88 1.48 19.03
CA LEU A 818 -4.10 2.71 19.10
C LEU A 818 -2.72 2.58 18.42
N ALA A 819 -2.25 1.35 18.18
CA ALA A 819 -0.97 1.01 17.54
C ALA A 819 -1.08 0.61 16.05
N MET A 820 -2.30 0.45 15.52
CA MET A 820 -2.55 -0.05 14.17
C MET A 820 -2.16 0.97 13.09
N GLY A 821 -1.56 0.48 12.00
CA GLY A 821 -1.23 1.30 10.83
C GLY A 821 -2.47 1.68 10.00
N PRO A 822 -2.33 2.55 8.98
CA PRO A 822 -1.08 3.06 8.41
C PRO A 822 -0.52 4.35 9.06
N ASP A 823 -1.16 4.88 10.10
CA ASP A 823 -0.76 6.13 10.76
C ASP A 823 0.27 5.91 11.88
N TYR A 824 1.54 5.82 11.48
CA TYR A 824 2.68 5.70 12.40
C TYR A 824 2.78 6.89 13.37
N LEU A 825 2.45 8.12 12.91
CA LEU A 825 2.56 9.33 13.72
C LEU A 825 1.53 9.34 14.86
N ARG A 826 0.30 8.91 14.57
CA ARG A 826 -0.74 8.72 15.60
C ARG A 826 -0.36 7.61 16.57
N ALA A 827 0.17 6.48 16.10
CA ALA A 827 0.65 5.43 16.99
C ALA A 827 1.79 5.91 17.91
N ALA A 828 2.75 6.68 17.39
CA ALA A 828 3.81 7.31 18.18
C ALA A 828 3.23 8.26 19.24
N ARG A 829 2.31 9.17 18.86
CA ARG A 829 1.62 10.08 19.80
C ARG A 829 0.78 9.35 20.85
N ASN A 830 0.16 8.22 20.49
CA ASN A 830 -0.64 7.40 21.39
C ASN A 830 0.21 6.71 22.47
N THR A 831 1.53 6.58 22.32
CA THR A 831 2.38 6.01 23.38
C THR A 831 2.29 6.78 24.70
N ARG A 832 2.08 8.10 24.65
CA ARG A 832 1.94 8.95 25.84
C ARG A 832 0.70 8.59 26.70
N PRO A 833 -0.56 8.63 26.19
CA PRO A 833 -1.73 8.21 26.98
C PRO A 833 -1.69 6.71 27.37
N VAL A 834 -1.17 5.83 26.51
CA VAL A 834 -1.04 4.40 26.86
C VAL A 834 -0.01 4.18 27.98
N GLY A 835 1.08 4.96 28.00
CA GLY A 835 2.09 4.95 29.06
C GLY A 835 1.55 5.45 30.40
N LEU A 836 0.74 6.53 30.37
CA LEU A 836 0.04 7.02 31.56
C LEU A 836 -0.92 5.96 32.14
N LEU A 837 -1.67 5.25 31.29
CA LEU A 837 -2.54 4.17 31.74
C LEU A 837 -1.78 2.96 32.29
N THR A 838 -0.67 2.60 31.64
CA THR A 838 0.18 1.49 32.08
C THR A 838 0.81 1.79 33.44
N GLY A 839 1.28 3.01 33.67
CA GLY A 839 1.78 3.43 34.99
C GLY A 839 0.67 3.53 36.05
N ASN A 840 -0.53 4.00 35.69
CA ASN A 840 -1.69 3.97 36.59
C ASN A 840 -2.10 2.54 36.98
N PHE A 841 -2.02 1.58 36.06
CA PHE A 841 -2.23 0.16 36.35
C PHE A 841 -1.14 -0.41 37.27
N VAL A 842 0.13 -0.06 37.06
CA VAL A 842 1.23 -0.42 37.97
C VAL A 842 1.01 0.16 39.38
N ASN A 843 0.60 1.42 39.48
CA ASN A 843 0.25 2.07 40.75
C ASN A 843 -0.92 1.38 41.46
N PHE A 844 -1.93 0.94 40.71
CA PHE A 844 -2.99 0.08 41.24
C PHE A 844 -2.42 -1.23 41.80
N LEU A 845 -1.60 -1.98 41.05
CA LEU A 845 -0.99 -3.22 41.56
C LEU A 845 -0.20 -3.00 42.86
N ILE A 846 0.61 -1.94 42.94
CA ILE A 846 1.36 -1.57 44.16
C ILE A 846 0.39 -1.30 45.32
N SER A 847 -0.70 -0.56 45.10
CA SER A 847 -1.73 -0.31 46.13
C SER A 847 -2.38 -1.58 46.68
N GLN A 848 -2.43 -2.64 45.87
CA GLN A 848 -2.97 -3.95 46.24
C GLN A 848 -1.95 -4.84 46.97
N GLY A 849 -0.77 -4.32 47.30
CA GLY A 849 0.28 -5.03 48.02
C GLY A 849 1.21 -5.87 47.13
N VAL A 850 1.30 -5.55 45.83
CA VAL A 850 2.36 -6.09 44.97
C VAL A 850 3.68 -5.41 45.33
N ASP A 851 4.68 -6.23 45.62
CA ASP A 851 6.03 -5.78 45.94
C ASP A 851 6.71 -5.12 44.73
N LEU A 852 6.96 -3.81 44.83
CA LEU A 852 7.64 -3.01 43.79
C LEU A 852 8.95 -3.65 43.31
N SER A 853 9.70 -4.32 44.21
CA SER A 853 10.98 -4.94 43.87
C SER A 853 10.85 -6.15 42.92
N LYS A 854 9.64 -6.64 42.69
CA LYS A 854 9.31 -7.81 41.86
C LYS A 854 8.66 -7.46 40.52
N LEU A 855 8.46 -6.17 40.23
CA LEU A 855 7.95 -5.68 38.95
C LEU A 855 9.06 -5.58 37.90
N HIS A 856 8.77 -5.96 36.66
CA HIS A 856 9.69 -5.77 35.52
C HIS A 856 8.86 -5.41 34.30
N LEU A 857 9.08 -4.21 33.75
CA LEU A 857 8.42 -3.73 32.55
C LEU A 857 9.32 -3.95 31.33
N ILE A 858 8.73 -4.38 30.21
CA ILE A 858 9.43 -4.76 28.98
C ILE A 858 8.65 -4.16 27.80
N GLY A 859 9.31 -3.38 26.95
CA GLY A 859 8.64 -2.72 25.83
C GLY A 859 9.36 -2.95 24.51
N PHE A 860 8.63 -3.35 23.46
CA PHE A 860 9.16 -3.52 22.11
C PHE A 860 8.83 -2.33 21.21
N SER A 861 9.82 -1.77 20.52
CA SER A 861 9.65 -0.65 19.59
C SER A 861 8.94 0.53 20.25
N MET A 862 7.78 0.99 19.74
CA MET A 862 6.97 2.01 20.40
C MET A 862 6.58 1.66 21.85
N GLY A 863 6.40 0.37 22.16
CA GLY A 863 6.15 -0.13 23.51
C GLY A 863 7.29 0.17 24.49
N ALA A 864 8.53 0.39 24.02
CA ALA A 864 9.64 0.82 24.86
C ALA A 864 9.38 2.20 25.50
N HIS A 865 8.82 3.14 24.73
CA HIS A 865 8.47 4.47 25.22
C HIS A 865 7.24 4.44 26.12
N VAL A 866 6.28 3.55 25.85
CA VAL A 866 5.14 3.28 26.75
C VAL A 866 5.63 2.83 28.13
N VAL A 867 6.59 1.90 28.22
CA VAL A 867 7.11 1.43 29.52
C VAL A 867 8.02 2.45 30.21
N GLY A 868 8.78 3.26 29.46
CA GLY A 868 9.51 4.40 30.01
C GLY A 868 8.56 5.37 30.71
N ARG A 869 7.53 5.82 29.98
CA ARG A 869 6.48 6.70 30.53
C ARG A 869 5.76 6.10 31.74
N ALA A 870 5.47 4.80 31.71
CA ALA A 870 4.86 4.10 32.85
C ALA A 870 5.78 4.08 34.07
N GLY A 871 7.09 3.90 33.89
CA GLY A 871 8.09 3.98 34.95
C GLY A 871 8.18 5.38 35.56
N HIS A 872 8.25 6.41 34.72
CA HIS A 872 8.30 7.81 35.13
C HIS A 872 7.18 8.21 36.10
N ILE A 873 5.96 7.70 35.91
CA ILE A 873 4.79 8.01 36.76
C ILE A 873 4.51 6.96 37.85
N THR A 874 5.36 5.95 38.01
CA THR A 874 5.17 4.93 39.05
C THR A 874 5.48 5.50 40.44
N ASN A 875 4.64 5.14 41.42
CA ASN A 875 4.80 5.50 42.83
C ASN A 875 5.98 4.74 43.45
N GLY A 876 7.17 5.29 43.28
CA GLY A 876 8.44 4.70 43.68
C GLY A 876 9.22 4.17 42.47
N VAL A 877 10.53 3.99 42.63
CA VAL A 877 11.41 3.69 41.49
C VAL A 877 11.38 2.20 41.14
N LEU A 878 10.85 1.88 39.95
CA LEU A 878 10.86 0.52 39.41
C LEU A 878 12.28 -0.09 39.45
N PRO A 879 12.42 -1.40 39.73
CA PRO A 879 13.72 -2.03 39.83
C PRO A 879 14.36 -2.23 38.45
N ARG A 880 13.55 -2.50 37.40
CA ARG A 880 14.03 -2.73 36.04
C ARG A 880 12.99 -2.39 34.97
N ILE A 881 13.44 -1.71 33.90
CA ILE A 881 12.78 -1.64 32.60
C ILE A 881 13.71 -2.24 31.53
N THR A 882 13.16 -2.98 30.57
CA THR A 882 13.90 -3.45 29.39
C THR A 882 13.31 -2.90 28.11
N GLY A 883 14.12 -2.20 27.31
CA GLY A 883 13.76 -1.74 25.97
C GLY A 883 14.24 -2.73 24.89
N LEU A 884 13.33 -3.22 24.07
CA LEU A 884 13.62 -4.13 22.96
C LEU A 884 13.49 -3.31 21.67
N ASP A 885 14.64 -3.00 21.06
CA ASP A 885 14.81 -2.11 19.90
C ASP A 885 13.85 -0.89 19.91
N PRO A 886 14.03 0.07 20.84
CA PRO A 886 13.18 1.25 20.96
C PRO A 886 13.04 2.00 19.62
N ALA A 887 11.87 2.60 19.36
CA ALA A 887 11.58 3.22 18.07
C ALA A 887 12.31 4.58 17.93
N TYR A 888 12.98 4.81 16.79
CA TYR A 888 13.64 6.09 16.53
C TYR A 888 12.75 7.14 15.83
N PRO A 889 11.97 6.81 14.78
CA PRO A 889 11.21 7.83 14.04
C PRO A 889 10.12 8.50 14.88
N TYR A 890 10.01 9.82 14.78
CA TYR A 890 9.00 10.67 15.42
C TYR A 890 8.99 10.71 16.95
N PHE A 891 10.09 10.32 17.61
CA PHE A 891 10.29 10.49 19.04
C PHE A 891 11.33 11.59 19.31
N ASP A 892 11.02 12.53 20.20
CA ASP A 892 11.94 13.61 20.58
C ASP A 892 12.84 13.20 21.75
N PHE A 893 14.06 12.78 21.44
CA PHE A 893 15.09 12.43 22.43
C PHE A 893 15.68 13.65 23.18
N THR A 894 15.16 14.85 22.97
CA THR A 894 15.41 16.01 23.84
C THR A 894 14.30 16.21 24.88
N ASN A 895 13.20 15.46 24.78
CA ASN A 895 12.07 15.51 25.72
C ASN A 895 11.93 14.20 26.51
N PRO A 896 12.42 14.13 27.77
CA PRO A 896 12.28 12.96 28.64
C PRO A 896 10.84 12.48 28.86
N ASP A 897 9.83 13.34 28.65
CA ASP A 897 8.43 12.95 28.80
C ASP A 897 7.92 12.01 27.68
N GLU A 898 8.63 11.91 26.55
CA GLU A 898 8.20 11.20 25.34
C GLU A 898 9.02 9.94 25.01
N VAL A 899 10.18 9.76 25.63
CA VAL A 899 11.11 8.66 25.32
C VAL A 899 11.37 7.75 26.52
N LEU A 900 12.12 6.67 26.30
CA LEU A 900 12.60 5.79 27.36
C LEU A 900 13.99 6.26 27.79
N GLU A 901 14.17 6.57 29.07
CA GLU A 901 15.43 7.04 29.62
C GLU A 901 15.93 6.20 30.79
N LYS A 902 17.21 6.40 31.15
CA LYS A 902 17.87 5.75 32.30
C LYS A 902 17.18 6.08 33.62
N THR A 903 16.50 7.21 33.71
CA THR A 903 15.81 7.74 34.90
C THR A 903 14.50 7.02 35.21
N ASP A 904 13.89 6.32 34.25
CA ASP A 904 12.55 5.69 34.41
C ASP A 904 12.56 4.45 35.34
N ALA A 905 13.74 3.90 35.65
CA ALA A 905 13.92 2.82 36.62
C ALA A 905 15.33 2.82 37.22
N ARG A 906 15.52 2.11 38.35
CA ARG A 906 16.85 1.90 38.98
C ARG A 906 17.85 1.20 38.07
N PHE A 907 17.35 0.45 37.08
CA PHE A 907 18.14 -0.19 36.05
C PHE A 907 17.33 -0.22 34.76
N VAL A 908 17.96 0.12 33.64
CA VAL A 908 17.32 0.15 32.31
C VAL A 908 18.26 -0.52 31.35
N ASP A 909 17.83 -1.63 30.74
CA ASP A 909 18.64 -2.35 29.75
C ASP A 909 18.00 -2.33 28.37
N ILE A 910 18.80 -2.09 27.34
CA ILE A 910 18.32 -1.95 25.95
C ILE A 910 18.98 -3.01 25.07
N ILE A 911 18.20 -3.70 24.23
CA ILE A 911 18.72 -4.56 23.16
C ILE A 911 18.48 -3.85 21.82
N HIS A 912 19.56 -3.34 21.24
CA HIS A 912 19.57 -2.70 19.92
C HIS A 912 19.82 -3.76 18.85
N SER A 913 18.85 -4.01 17.96
CA SER A 913 18.98 -5.02 16.90
C SER A 913 18.88 -4.46 15.48
N ASN A 914 18.31 -3.26 15.31
CA ASN A 914 18.16 -2.56 14.05
C ASN A 914 18.32 -1.04 14.24
N ALA A 915 19.30 -0.67 15.07
CA ALA A 915 19.65 0.69 15.39
C ALA A 915 20.39 1.37 14.23
N GLY A 916 20.00 2.60 13.90
CA GLY A 916 20.66 3.37 12.84
C GLY A 916 19.76 4.45 12.24
N LYS A 917 20.07 4.84 11.00
CA LYS A 917 19.28 5.82 10.26
C LYS A 917 18.20 5.14 9.41
N LEU A 918 17.08 5.84 9.25
CA LEU A 918 15.98 5.43 8.38
C LEU A 918 16.42 5.23 6.90
N GLU A 919 17.39 6.03 6.44
CA GLU A 919 17.96 5.88 5.09
C GLU A 919 18.69 4.55 4.88
N ASP A 920 19.23 3.94 5.94
CA ASP A 920 19.94 2.65 5.89
C ASP A 920 18.99 1.45 6.14
N GLY A 921 17.67 1.67 6.11
CA GLY A 921 16.67 0.65 6.44
C GLY A 921 16.55 0.35 7.95
N LYS A 922 17.05 1.24 8.82
CA LYS A 922 17.11 1.06 10.27
C LYS A 922 16.02 1.88 10.99
N ILE A 923 15.31 1.27 11.93
CA ILE A 923 14.19 1.91 12.65
C ILE A 923 14.35 1.93 14.19
N GLY A 924 15.39 1.28 14.72
CA GLY A 924 15.77 1.33 16.14
C GLY A 924 16.63 2.55 16.50
N VAL A 925 16.61 2.93 17.79
CA VAL A 925 17.36 4.09 18.32
C VAL A 925 18.89 3.89 18.25
N PRO A 926 19.66 4.76 17.55
CA PRO A 926 21.13 4.64 17.47
C PRO A 926 21.88 5.19 18.70
N LEU A 927 21.19 5.42 19.82
CA LEU A 927 21.72 6.09 21.02
C LEU A 927 21.75 5.13 22.21
N SER A 928 22.80 5.24 23.03
CA SER A 928 22.94 4.49 24.30
C SER A 928 22.02 5.05 25.39
N ILE A 929 20.72 4.79 25.29
CA ILE A 929 19.68 5.32 26.19
C ILE A 929 19.51 4.48 27.48
N GLY A 930 20.15 3.30 27.58
CA GLY A 930 20.10 2.44 28.76
C GLY A 930 21.19 2.69 29.80
N HIS A 931 21.02 2.13 30.99
CA HIS A 931 22.16 1.89 31.90
C HIS A 931 23.14 0.91 31.26
N ALA A 932 22.63 -0.18 30.68
CA ALA A 932 23.37 -1.13 29.87
C ALA A 932 22.72 -1.27 28.48
N ASP A 933 23.48 -1.00 27.42
CA ASP A 933 23.03 -1.09 26.03
C ASP A 933 23.73 -2.26 25.34
N PHE A 934 22.96 -3.20 24.81
CA PHE A 934 23.44 -4.42 24.16
C PHE A 934 23.27 -4.32 22.64
N TRP A 935 24.34 -4.64 21.92
CA TRP A 935 24.45 -4.45 20.47
C TRP A 935 24.81 -5.79 19.77
N PRO A 936 23.88 -6.78 19.72
CA PRO A 936 24.07 -8.02 18.98
C PRO A 936 24.44 -7.76 17.52
N ASN A 937 25.58 -8.31 17.08
CA ASN A 937 26.17 -8.11 15.76
C ASN A 937 26.40 -6.63 15.40
N GLY A 938 26.65 -5.79 16.42
CA GLY A 938 26.79 -4.34 16.29
C GLY A 938 25.47 -3.57 16.27
N GLY A 939 24.34 -4.26 16.53
CA GLY A 939 23.00 -3.69 16.60
C GLY A 939 22.40 -3.24 15.27
N SER A 940 22.96 -3.71 14.14
CA SER A 940 22.57 -3.25 12.80
C SER A 940 21.75 -4.31 12.04
N SER A 941 22.41 -5.39 11.60
CA SER A 941 21.88 -6.35 10.64
C SER A 941 21.99 -7.74 11.25
N GLN A 942 20.86 -8.41 11.47
CA GLN A 942 20.84 -9.61 12.31
C GLN A 942 20.97 -10.88 11.46
N PRO A 943 21.82 -11.86 11.85
CA PRO A 943 21.93 -13.14 11.15
C PRO A 943 20.58 -13.83 10.98
N GLY A 944 20.30 -14.30 9.77
CA GLY A 944 18.99 -14.86 9.38
C GLY A 944 18.09 -13.85 8.64
N CYS A 945 18.33 -12.55 8.79
CA CYS A 945 17.67 -11.51 8.00
C CYS A 945 18.47 -11.21 6.72
N VAL A 946 17.79 -11.13 5.57
CA VAL A 946 18.41 -10.79 4.29
C VAL A 946 18.35 -9.27 4.08
N GLU A 947 19.50 -8.63 3.97
CA GLU A 947 19.60 -7.21 3.57
C GLU A 947 20.02 -7.08 2.11
N ILE A 948 19.30 -6.25 1.35
CA ILE A 948 19.55 -6.03 -0.08
C ILE A 948 20.29 -4.70 -0.22
N VAL A 949 21.59 -4.72 0.11
CA VAL A 949 22.46 -3.55 -0.06
C VAL A 949 22.73 -3.31 -1.54
N THR A 950 22.06 -2.32 -2.13
CA THR A 950 22.25 -1.86 -3.51
C THR A 950 22.53 -0.35 -3.55
N PRO A 951 23.54 0.14 -4.29
CA PRO A 951 23.84 1.57 -4.34
C PRO A 951 22.80 2.33 -5.17
N GLY A 952 21.93 3.11 -4.50
CA GLY A 952 20.98 4.01 -5.17
C GLY A 952 19.75 4.34 -4.30
N GLY A 953 19.60 5.61 -3.93
CA GLY A 953 18.71 6.09 -2.86
C GLY A 953 17.19 5.89 -3.01
N ILE A 954 16.71 5.20 -4.05
CA ILE A 954 15.28 4.83 -4.19
C ILE A 954 15.02 3.40 -3.66
N LEU A 955 16.06 2.57 -3.50
CA LEU A 955 15.94 1.20 -2.98
C LEU A 955 15.90 1.09 -1.44
N ASN A 956 16.12 2.20 -0.72
CA ASN A 956 16.09 2.22 0.75
C ASN A 956 14.71 1.84 1.32
N ILE A 957 13.62 2.05 0.57
CA ILE A 957 12.27 1.62 0.93
C ILE A 957 12.16 0.08 0.99
N ILE A 958 12.83 -0.66 0.09
CA ILE A 958 12.79 -2.14 0.10
C ILE A 958 13.63 -2.71 1.26
N ASN A 959 14.73 -2.06 1.63
CA ASN A 959 15.48 -2.42 2.84
C ASN A 959 14.68 -2.19 4.13
N LEU A 960 13.85 -1.14 4.17
CA LEU A 960 12.88 -0.91 5.24
C LEU A 960 11.93 -2.11 5.42
N PHE A 961 11.39 -2.64 4.33
CA PHE A 961 10.32 -3.66 4.36
C PHE A 961 10.78 -5.11 4.57
N ILE A 962 12.03 -5.47 4.22
CA ILE A 962 12.48 -6.88 4.23
C ILE A 962 13.57 -7.13 5.28
N GLY A 963 14.67 -6.37 5.26
CA GLY A 963 15.81 -6.57 6.17
C GLY A 963 15.66 -5.86 7.51
N GLY A 964 15.15 -4.62 7.48
CA GLY A 964 14.97 -3.76 8.65
C GLY A 964 14.01 -4.34 9.69
N VAL A 965 12.74 -4.54 9.31
CA VAL A 965 11.71 -5.12 10.20
C VAL A 965 12.08 -6.52 10.73
N CYS A 966 12.76 -7.35 9.94
CA CYS A 966 13.28 -8.63 10.41
C CYS A 966 14.31 -8.44 11.52
N SER A 967 15.33 -7.61 11.27
CA SER A 967 16.38 -7.31 12.25
C SER A 967 15.80 -6.66 13.51
N HIS A 968 14.80 -5.79 13.37
CA HIS A 968 14.15 -5.07 14.45
C HIS A 968 13.46 -6.00 15.46
N ARG A 969 12.78 -7.03 14.95
CA ARG A 969 12.09 -8.05 15.76
C ARG A 969 13.04 -8.99 16.51
N ARG A 970 14.30 -9.12 16.08
CA ARG A 970 15.25 -10.04 16.73
C ARG A 970 15.58 -9.65 18.16
N SER A 971 15.44 -8.39 18.57
CA SER A 971 15.53 -7.95 19.98
C SER A 971 14.65 -8.79 20.90
N VAL A 972 13.38 -9.01 20.51
CA VAL A 972 12.41 -9.81 21.28
C VAL A 972 12.79 -11.28 21.27
N GLU A 973 13.23 -11.81 20.13
CA GLU A 973 13.66 -13.20 20.03
C GLU A 973 14.90 -13.49 20.88
N TYR A 974 15.92 -12.64 20.84
CA TYR A 974 17.10 -12.75 21.71
C TYR A 974 16.72 -12.66 23.19
N PHE A 975 15.76 -11.81 23.54
CA PHE A 975 15.26 -11.73 24.91
C PHE A 975 14.57 -13.03 25.35
N ILE A 976 13.73 -13.63 24.48
CA ILE A 976 13.10 -14.94 24.71
C ILE A 976 14.15 -16.05 24.85
N GLU A 977 15.13 -16.10 23.93
CA GLU A 977 16.24 -17.05 23.97
C GLU A 977 17.04 -16.92 25.29
N SER A 978 17.23 -15.69 25.80
CA SER A 978 17.97 -15.41 27.04
C SER A 978 17.31 -15.98 28.31
N LEU A 979 16.01 -16.28 28.28
CA LEU A 979 15.30 -16.97 29.37
C LEU A 979 15.80 -18.42 29.57
N ASN A 980 16.43 -18.99 28.54
CA ASN A 980 16.95 -20.36 28.52
C ASN A 980 18.48 -20.40 28.48
N VAL A 981 19.08 -19.63 27.57
CA VAL A 981 20.50 -19.69 27.22
C VAL A 981 21.09 -18.30 27.35
N PRO A 982 21.96 -18.04 28.34
CA PRO A 982 22.48 -16.70 28.58
C PRO A 982 23.46 -16.27 27.47
N PHE A 983 23.26 -15.10 26.91
CA PHE A 983 24.14 -14.51 25.90
C PHE A 983 25.28 -13.74 26.56
N VAL A 984 26.50 -14.30 26.56
CA VAL A 984 27.70 -13.59 27.04
C VAL A 984 28.01 -12.41 26.11
N SER A 985 28.09 -11.22 26.70
CA SER A 985 28.42 -9.97 26.01
C SER A 985 29.62 -9.29 26.69
N THR A 986 30.39 -8.53 25.93
CA THR A 986 31.64 -7.91 26.40
C THR A 986 31.56 -6.39 26.29
N GLN A 987 31.88 -5.69 27.39
CA GLN A 987 31.87 -4.23 27.44
C GLN A 987 32.94 -3.65 26.50
N CYS A 988 32.56 -2.78 25.58
CA CYS A 988 33.48 -2.26 24.57
C CYS A 988 33.06 -0.87 24.09
N ASN A 989 33.99 -0.10 23.51
CA ASN A 989 33.69 1.25 23.00
C ASN A 989 32.96 1.21 21.65
N SER A 990 33.16 0.17 20.84
CA SER A 990 32.43 -0.06 19.59
C SER A 990 32.52 -1.51 19.14
N TYR A 991 31.61 -1.91 18.25
CA TYR A 991 31.61 -3.25 17.65
C TYR A 991 32.91 -3.57 16.90
N ASN A 992 33.52 -2.59 16.21
CA ASN A 992 34.79 -2.81 15.51
C ASN A 992 35.93 -3.17 16.48
N VAL A 993 36.00 -2.53 17.66
CA VAL A 993 36.99 -2.84 18.69
C VAL A 993 36.73 -4.23 19.30
N PHE A 994 35.45 -4.63 19.41
CA PHE A 994 35.04 -5.97 19.81
C PHE A 994 35.47 -7.05 18.81
N LYS A 995 35.24 -6.85 17.51
CA LYS A 995 35.64 -7.81 16.46
C LYS A 995 37.16 -7.97 16.32
N LEU A 996 37.94 -6.97 16.71
CA LEU A 996 39.40 -7.03 16.79
C LEU A 996 39.92 -7.73 18.07
N GLY A 997 39.04 -8.15 18.98
CA GLY A 997 39.39 -8.83 20.24
C GLY A 997 40.05 -7.92 21.29
N LEU A 998 40.16 -6.61 21.04
CA LEU A 998 40.89 -5.67 21.88
C LEU A 998 40.26 -5.43 23.26
N CYS A 999 38.97 -5.72 23.41
CA CYS A 999 38.24 -5.69 24.68
C CYS A 999 37.98 -7.08 25.27
N ALA A 1000 38.65 -8.15 24.81
CA ALA A 1000 38.37 -9.53 25.25
C ALA A 1000 38.54 -9.77 26.78
N ASN A 1001 39.29 -8.91 27.47
CA ASN A 1001 39.53 -8.94 28.92
C ASN A 1001 38.68 -7.91 29.70
N ASN A 1002 37.83 -7.12 29.02
CA ASN A 1002 36.93 -6.17 29.67
C ASN A 1002 35.83 -6.90 30.46
N PHE A 1003 35.07 -6.13 31.25
CA PHE A 1003 33.91 -6.64 31.97
C PHE A 1003 32.91 -7.34 31.04
N LYS A 1004 32.41 -8.48 31.48
CA LYS A 1004 31.44 -9.30 30.75
C LYS A 1004 30.17 -9.45 31.58
N THR A 1005 29.04 -9.36 30.92
CA THR A 1005 27.71 -9.55 31.50
C THR A 1005 26.83 -10.30 30.51
N PHE A 1006 25.66 -10.75 30.94
CA PHE A 1006 24.72 -11.41 30.05
C PHE A 1006 23.73 -10.39 29.45
N MET A 1007 23.40 -10.56 28.17
CA MET A 1007 22.30 -9.82 27.52
C MET A 1007 20.95 -10.49 27.81
N GLY A 1008 19.90 -9.68 27.97
CA GLY A 1008 18.52 -10.13 28.17
C GLY A 1008 18.15 -10.38 29.63
N GLN A 1009 17.27 -11.33 29.91
CA GLN A 1009 16.79 -11.61 31.27
C GLN A 1009 17.90 -11.78 32.33
N PRO A 1010 19.01 -12.52 32.09
CA PRO A 1010 20.03 -12.79 33.12
C PRO A 1010 21.07 -11.67 33.32
N VAL A 1011 20.86 -10.47 32.77
CA VAL A 1011 21.75 -9.31 32.99
C VAL A 1011 21.88 -8.94 34.48
N SER A 1012 23.08 -8.58 34.92
CA SER A 1012 23.27 -7.96 36.25
C SER A 1012 22.81 -6.51 36.23
N THR A 1013 22.01 -6.09 37.21
CA THR A 1013 21.58 -4.69 37.38
C THR A 1013 22.71 -3.73 37.76
N SER A 1014 23.93 -4.24 38.01
CA SER A 1014 25.15 -3.45 38.17
C SER A 1014 25.92 -3.22 36.86
N SER A 1015 25.42 -3.73 35.72
CA SER A 1015 26.07 -3.56 34.41
C SER A 1015 25.91 -2.12 33.93
N ALA A 1016 26.95 -1.52 33.35
CA ALA A 1016 26.88 -0.16 32.81
C ALA A 1016 27.65 -0.02 31.50
N GLY A 1017 27.12 0.77 30.56
CA GLY A 1017 27.74 1.08 29.27
C GLY A 1017 27.37 0.13 28.13
N ASN A 1018 28.14 0.17 27.05
CA ASN A 1018 27.86 -0.56 25.81
C ASN A 1018 28.50 -1.95 25.79
N PHE A 1019 27.71 -2.97 25.45
CA PHE A 1019 28.08 -4.37 25.41
C PHE A 1019 27.86 -4.98 24.02
N PHE A 1020 28.85 -5.70 23.51
CA PHE A 1020 28.83 -6.28 22.17
C PHE A 1020 28.96 -7.80 22.23
N LEU A 1021 28.34 -8.46 21.25
CA LEU A 1021 28.32 -9.91 21.06
C LEU A 1021 28.03 -10.27 19.61
N ASP A 1022 28.43 -11.47 19.19
CA ASP A 1022 28.01 -12.10 17.94
C ASP A 1022 26.93 -13.16 18.21
N THR A 1023 26.00 -13.34 17.26
CA THR A 1023 24.90 -14.31 17.35
C THR A 1023 24.83 -15.19 16.09
N SER A 1024 23.96 -16.20 16.11
CA SER A 1024 23.70 -17.12 14.99
C SER A 1024 22.31 -16.87 14.37
N ALA A 1025 22.13 -17.30 13.11
CA ALA A 1025 20.83 -17.28 12.43
C ALA A 1025 19.85 -18.35 12.96
N GLU A 1026 20.38 -19.40 13.61
CA GLU A 1026 19.59 -20.46 14.23
C GLU A 1026 19.12 -20.05 15.64
N ASN A 1027 17.80 -20.15 15.90
CA ASN A 1027 17.21 -20.04 17.24
C ASN A 1027 17.75 -21.18 18.13
N ARG A 1028 18.31 -20.84 19.29
CA ARG A 1028 18.90 -21.81 20.23
C ARG A 1028 17.88 -22.47 21.15
N THR A 1029 16.61 -22.08 21.05
CA THR A 1029 15.51 -22.63 21.85
C THR A 1029 14.42 -23.23 20.98
N LYS A 1030 14.35 -24.57 20.96
CA LYS A 1030 13.08 -25.25 20.72
C LYS A 1030 12.32 -25.23 22.04
N ILE A 1031 11.36 -24.32 22.18
CA ILE A 1031 10.32 -24.48 23.20
C ILE A 1031 9.49 -25.67 22.73
N VAL A 1032 9.58 -26.79 23.43
CA VAL A 1032 8.78 -27.98 23.14
C VAL A 1032 7.44 -27.79 23.85
N ILE A 1033 6.42 -27.39 23.07
CA ILE A 1033 5.03 -27.44 23.52
C ILE A 1033 4.51 -28.85 23.24
N ASP A 1034 4.04 -29.53 24.30
CA ASP A 1034 3.42 -30.86 24.29
C ASP A 1034 1.92 -30.72 24.62
#